data_AF-A0A8J6RWX3-F1
#
_entry.id   AF-A0A8J6RWX3-F1
#
_cell.length_a   1.000
_cell.length_b   1.000
_cell.length_c   1.000
_cell.angle_alpha   90.00
_cell.angle_beta   90.00
_cell.angle_gamma   90.00
#
_symmetry.space_group_name_H-M   'P 1'
#
loop_
_entity.id
_entity.type
_entity.pdbx_description
1 polymer ?
#
loop_
_entity_poly.entity_id
_entity_poly.type
_entity_poly.pdbx_seq_one_letter_code
_entity_poly.pdbx_strand_id
1 'polypeptide(L)'
;MRKLVVLKLDGDLEQGVRVTLEIGAEEERPNTEIIGQLPPASDLVKAIDQWQSAYRSIEKSSRIKAKKIVYGGSLTEWRSDCENCATELRKQLNNWLVLESFRPIREKWLQQLSPSDEVRVLIRTSSVQLRKLPWHLWDLIEDYTLAEVAYCVPESEQSALSKTPTYRDKVRILAILGNTTGINVQKDRQLLENLPDAATTFLVEPQRQDISDSLWNQPWDILFFAGHSKSEGDTGRIYINQTDSLTITELSYALRNAVTNGLQVAIFNSCDGLGLALELEQLHIGQIIVMREPVPDEVAQAFLTDFLAAFATGRSFYLAQREARLKLQGLENNFPCASWLPVIFQNPAAVPPMWQDLGRRPTDVCPYRGLFAFREEDAPFFKGREAFTEILVEAVQKQPLVAVIGPSGSGKSSVVFAGLISRLRSEGKWRIISFRPGDRPLHSLAAALISQLEAQMSRTDRLREVRKLASDLHSEDNALRDVVEDIVWQDASTRLLLVADQFEELYTLCRDAQERQVFLDRLLEAANPSLKFALVLTLRADFLGQALSYRPLADALQQGNLMLGPMNREELQAAVEQPAALFSVTLEEGLTERILDAVSTQAGNLPLLEFALHQLWTKQRNTQLLHAAYNEIGGIEASVAGYAEQVYNNLKEPEKERARRIFLDLVSLGERTEDTRRLATRVEVGEENWDLVTALAGESARLVVTGLNLATGEETVEIVHEALIRHWSLLRKWVNDNRKYLIQKRKIEAAASEWQIKGKVKDYLLQGKALTNAKVFQKEQSENLRLSELAKEFIKASTWQRLSNRLNFFGFGLTIAVLVAVVSNLKQEEILFETSEKLLDVEHYFSSGTFEEQQLLQKIQERKEALETLVKAGKNLPKINLSGADLSDAYLVSAKLHGFNLSHAFLFNAKLLNADLSNANLSNANLSKADLSKANVSNAGLRKADLSNAYFTDANLRNTNLGGAYLSDAELLNTNLSNANLSDTDLSNANLSNANLLNADLNNADLRKAHLKNADLGGADLRNANLGRANLIDADLRNANLDRANLIDATLIGTDLRGAENLTLEQVKSAQLWEQAKYDEDFRAKLGLLPSPDK
;
A
#
# COMPACT_ATOMS: atom_id res chain seq x y z
N MET A 1 28.14 2.74 26.10
CA MET A 1 27.17 3.49 25.27
C MET A 1 27.94 4.47 24.40
N ARG A 2 27.36 5.02 23.33
CA ARG A 2 28.04 6.08 22.56
C ARG A 2 27.79 7.45 23.20
N LYS A 3 28.86 8.18 23.47
CA LYS A 3 28.83 9.49 24.14
C LYS A 3 29.49 10.53 23.26
N LEU A 4 28.88 11.71 23.22
CA LEU A 4 29.45 12.89 22.58
C LEU A 4 29.95 13.84 23.67
N VAL A 5 31.21 14.26 23.54
CA VAL A 5 31.82 15.31 24.35
C VAL A 5 32.22 16.46 23.44
N VAL A 6 31.75 17.66 23.74
CA VAL A 6 32.13 18.88 23.00
C VAL A 6 32.89 19.82 23.92
N LEU A 7 34.09 20.20 23.50
CA LEU A 7 34.92 21.21 24.14
C LEU A 7 34.92 22.47 23.27
N LYS A 8 34.15 23.48 23.68
CA LYS A 8 34.11 24.80 23.03
C LYS A 8 35.24 25.65 23.59
N LEU A 9 36.20 26.01 22.75
CA LEU A 9 37.40 26.75 23.11
C LEU A 9 37.36 28.15 22.49
N ASP A 10 37.08 29.15 23.33
CA ASP A 10 37.01 30.56 22.94
C ASP A 10 38.28 31.29 23.42
N GLY A 11 39.15 31.67 22.48
CA GLY A 11 40.44 32.31 22.75
C GLY A 11 41.60 31.63 22.01
N ASP A 12 42.83 31.92 22.43
CA ASP A 12 44.07 31.36 21.86
C ASP A 12 45.14 31.14 22.94
N LEU A 13 46.29 30.60 22.53
CA LEU A 13 47.38 30.28 23.46
C LEU A 13 48.12 31.52 24.00
N GLU A 14 47.90 32.70 23.44
CA GLU A 14 48.57 33.94 23.83
C GLU A 14 47.74 34.77 24.81
N GLN A 15 46.41 34.74 24.68
CA GLN A 15 45.46 35.50 25.51
C GLN A 15 44.76 34.63 26.56
N GLY A 16 44.88 33.31 26.47
CA GLY A 16 44.17 32.34 27.29
C GLY A 16 42.87 31.90 26.62
N VAL A 17 42.30 30.81 27.14
CA VAL A 17 41.18 30.10 26.50
C VAL A 17 40.08 29.86 27.52
N ARG A 18 38.87 30.35 27.22
CA ARG A 18 37.67 29.93 27.94
C ARG A 18 37.20 28.60 27.37
N VAL A 19 36.90 27.64 28.23
CA VAL A 19 36.47 26.31 27.82
C VAL A 19 35.08 25.99 28.33
N THR A 20 34.17 25.61 27.44
CA THR A 20 32.87 25.03 27.82
C THR A 20 32.84 23.57 27.43
N LEU A 21 32.57 22.69 28.40
CA LEU A 21 32.38 21.26 28.23
C LEU A 21 30.88 20.94 28.16
N GLU A 22 30.48 20.24 27.11
CA GLU A 22 29.15 19.66 26.96
C GLU A 22 29.26 18.13 26.81
N ILE A 23 28.41 17.38 27.52
CA ILE A 23 28.35 15.92 27.44
C ILE A 23 26.90 15.47 27.17
N GLY A 24 26.73 14.52 26.26
CA GLY A 24 25.42 13.94 25.91
C GLY A 24 25.52 12.55 25.27
N ALA A 25 24.37 11.91 25.05
CA ALA A 25 24.30 10.79 24.11
C ALA A 25 24.42 11.32 22.67
N GLU A 26 24.90 10.49 21.75
CA GLU A 26 25.31 10.93 20.40
C GLU A 26 24.17 11.55 19.55
N GLU A 27 22.92 11.19 19.83
CA GLU A 27 21.71 11.65 19.10
C GLU A 27 20.80 12.56 19.95
N GLU A 28 21.22 12.90 21.18
CA GLU A 28 20.43 13.71 22.10
C GLU A 28 21.09 15.06 22.35
N ARG A 29 20.29 16.04 22.80
CA ARG A 29 20.87 17.31 23.27
C ARG A 29 21.77 17.05 24.48
N PRO A 30 22.91 17.76 24.60
CA PRO A 30 23.77 17.64 25.77
C PRO A 30 22.97 17.88 27.05
N ASN A 31 23.11 16.98 28.02
CA ASN A 31 22.38 17.06 29.29
C ASN A 31 23.22 17.71 30.40
N THR A 32 24.47 18.04 30.09
CA THR A 32 25.46 18.56 31.02
C THR A 32 26.26 19.67 30.36
N GLU A 33 26.41 20.80 31.03
CA GLU A 33 27.28 21.92 30.62
C GLU A 33 28.10 22.42 31.82
N ILE A 34 29.40 22.66 31.64
CA ILE A 34 30.28 23.27 32.65
C ILE A 34 31.36 24.12 31.98
N ILE A 35 31.78 25.19 32.67
CA ILE A 35 32.75 26.17 32.14
C ILE A 35 34.04 26.10 32.97
N GLY A 36 35.18 26.12 32.30
CA GLY A 36 36.52 26.25 32.86
C GLY A 36 37.34 27.29 32.10
N GLN A 37 38.56 27.54 32.55
CA GLN A 37 39.48 28.49 31.91
C GLN A 37 40.91 27.95 31.88
N LEU A 38 41.63 28.25 30.82
CA LEU A 38 43.05 27.96 30.66
C LEU A 38 43.81 29.28 30.46
N PRO A 39 44.89 29.53 31.22
CA PRO A 39 45.67 30.75 31.05
C PRO A 39 46.51 30.73 29.76
N PRO A 40 47.07 31.87 29.33
CA PRO A 40 48.07 31.92 28.26
C PRO A 40 49.21 30.91 28.46
N ALA A 41 49.66 30.27 27.39
CA ALA A 41 50.71 29.25 27.39
C ALA A 41 51.71 29.49 26.25
N SER A 42 52.52 30.55 26.36
CA SER A 42 53.53 30.91 25.36
C SER A 42 54.62 29.85 25.18
N ASP A 43 54.94 29.08 26.22
CA ASP A 43 55.89 27.97 26.12
C ASP A 43 55.30 26.78 25.33
N LEU A 44 53.98 26.60 25.35
CA LEU A 44 53.31 25.61 24.52
C LEU A 44 53.37 25.99 23.03
N VAL A 45 53.21 27.28 22.71
CA VAL A 45 53.39 27.80 21.33
C VAL A 45 54.80 27.47 20.81
N LYS A 46 55.84 27.76 21.62
CA LYS A 46 57.23 27.44 21.25
C LYS A 46 57.44 25.94 21.06
N ALA A 47 56.86 25.11 21.92
CA ALA A 47 56.99 23.66 21.82
C ALA A 47 56.35 23.11 20.54
N ILE A 48 55.20 23.66 20.11
CA ILE A 48 54.56 23.31 18.82
C ILE A 48 55.50 23.67 17.66
N ASP A 49 56.01 24.90 17.62
CA ASP A 49 56.86 25.36 16.53
C ASP A 49 58.18 24.58 16.43
N GLN A 50 58.77 24.25 17.59
CA GLN A 50 59.99 23.42 17.67
C GLN A 50 59.74 22.00 17.16
N TRP A 51 58.66 21.36 17.60
CA TRP A 51 58.30 20.02 17.12
C TRP A 51 58.00 20.01 15.62
N GLN A 52 57.20 20.95 15.10
CA GLN A 52 56.90 21.06 13.67
C GLN A 52 58.18 21.25 12.84
N SER A 53 59.10 22.09 13.32
CA SER A 53 60.38 22.34 12.66
C SER A 53 61.26 21.09 12.64
N ALA A 54 61.36 20.38 13.76
CA ALA A 54 62.10 19.13 13.87
C ALA A 54 61.52 18.04 12.96
N TYR A 55 60.21 17.83 12.99
CA TYR A 55 59.53 16.85 12.14
C TYR A 55 59.71 17.13 10.64
N ARG A 56 59.47 18.36 10.18
CA ARG A 56 59.62 18.75 8.77
C ARG A 56 61.06 18.66 8.25
N SER A 57 62.05 18.75 9.14
CA SER A 57 63.46 18.58 8.79
C SER A 57 63.81 17.12 8.43
N ILE A 58 63.11 16.16 9.04
CA ILE A 58 63.26 14.73 8.75
C ILE A 58 62.75 14.43 7.33
N GLU A 59 61.60 14.99 6.93
CA GLU A 59 61.02 14.80 5.59
C GLU A 59 61.92 15.35 4.46
N LYS A 60 62.55 16.50 4.68
CA LYS A 60 63.51 17.08 3.72
C LYS A 60 64.71 16.17 3.50
N SER A 61 65.09 15.35 4.48
CA SER A 61 66.17 14.38 4.35
C SER A 61 65.75 13.08 3.65
N SER A 62 64.49 12.66 3.78
CA SER A 62 63.97 11.40 3.20
C SER A 62 63.62 11.51 1.70
N ARG A 63 63.24 12.70 1.21
CA ARG A 63 63.00 12.96 -0.24
C ARG A 63 64.28 13.17 -1.06
N ILE A 64 65.41 13.50 -0.46
CA ILE A 64 66.67 13.76 -1.18
C ILE A 64 67.51 12.47 -1.26
N LYS A 65 67.17 11.59 -2.21
CA LYS A 65 68.11 10.62 -2.79
C LYS A 65 68.25 10.84 -4.29
N ALA A 66 68.85 11.97 -4.68
CA ALA A 66 69.65 12.11 -5.92
C ALA A 66 70.28 13.52 -6.05
N LYS A 67 71.29 13.82 -5.22
CA LYS A 67 72.56 14.49 -5.59
C LYS A 67 73.23 15.04 -4.33
N LYS A 68 74.49 14.65 -4.16
CA LYS A 68 75.42 15.01 -3.07
C LYS A 68 75.26 16.46 -2.59
N ILE A 69 74.85 16.63 -1.34
CA ILE A 69 75.31 17.72 -0.47
C ILE A 69 75.62 17.09 0.89
N VAL A 70 76.83 17.31 1.38
CA VAL A 70 77.28 16.93 2.73
C VAL A 70 76.74 17.98 3.70
N TYR A 71 75.78 17.60 4.54
CA TYR A 71 75.46 18.28 5.80
C TYR A 71 75.61 17.25 6.93
N GLY A 72 76.43 17.59 7.93
CA GLY A 72 76.92 16.67 8.97
C GLY A 72 75.96 16.45 10.13
N GLY A 73 74.77 15.93 9.87
CA GLY A 73 73.89 15.36 10.89
C GLY A 73 73.52 13.93 10.50
N SER A 74 73.59 12.99 11.44
CA SER A 74 73.14 11.61 11.21
C SER A 74 71.60 11.54 11.27
N LEU A 75 70.98 10.65 10.49
CA LEU A 75 69.52 10.37 10.57
C LEU A 75 69.04 10.07 12.01
N THR A 76 69.93 9.51 12.84
CA THR A 76 69.72 9.26 14.28
C THR A 76 69.63 10.52 15.13
N GLU A 77 70.38 11.57 14.82
CA GLU A 77 70.36 12.84 15.58
C GLU A 77 69.05 13.60 15.33
N TRP A 78 68.63 13.75 14.07
CA TRP A 78 67.35 14.39 13.75
C TRP A 78 66.14 13.64 14.32
N ARG A 79 66.22 12.31 14.35
CA ARG A 79 65.20 11.47 14.99
C ARG A 79 65.13 11.74 16.49
N SER A 80 66.28 11.70 17.19
CA SER A 80 66.35 11.97 18.62
C SER A 80 65.86 13.38 18.96
N ASP A 81 66.18 14.38 18.13
CA ASP A 81 65.72 15.76 18.32
C ASP A 81 64.20 15.87 18.20
N CYS A 82 63.59 15.20 17.20
CA CYS A 82 62.15 15.16 17.05
C CYS A 82 61.45 14.46 18.22
N GLU A 83 61.98 13.31 18.68
CA GLU A 83 61.48 12.59 19.85
C GLU A 83 61.57 13.42 21.14
N ASN A 84 62.64 14.19 21.31
CA ASN A 84 62.82 15.11 22.44
C ASN A 84 61.80 16.26 22.40
N CYS A 85 61.64 16.92 21.24
CA CYS A 85 60.64 17.97 21.05
C CYS A 85 59.21 17.44 21.24
N ALA A 86 58.91 16.23 20.78
CA ALA A 86 57.62 15.58 20.97
C ALA A 86 57.32 15.31 22.45
N THR A 87 58.31 14.81 23.19
CA THR A 87 58.21 14.56 24.63
C THR A 87 57.97 15.86 25.39
N GLU A 88 58.68 16.93 25.04
CA GLU A 88 58.50 18.24 25.66
C GLU A 88 57.11 18.83 25.34
N LEU A 89 56.64 18.73 24.09
CA LEU A 89 55.30 19.18 23.72
C LEU A 89 54.20 18.44 24.50
N ARG A 90 54.29 17.10 24.62
CA ARG A 90 53.33 16.31 25.41
C ARG A 90 53.33 16.71 26.88
N LYS A 91 54.51 16.96 27.45
CA LYS A 91 54.67 17.41 28.84
C LYS A 91 54.05 18.79 29.06
N GLN A 92 54.34 19.75 28.18
CA GLN A 92 53.80 21.11 28.28
C GLN A 92 52.27 21.12 28.12
N LEU A 93 51.73 20.33 27.19
CA LEU A 93 50.29 20.17 26.99
C LEU A 93 49.59 19.65 28.27
N ASN A 94 50.09 18.57 28.85
CA ASN A 94 49.47 17.97 30.04
C ASN A 94 49.65 18.85 31.29
N ASN A 95 50.79 19.53 31.44
CA ASN A 95 50.96 20.51 32.53
C ASN A 95 49.93 21.65 32.44
N TRP A 96 49.64 22.12 31.22
CA TRP A 96 48.64 23.16 30.98
C TRP A 96 47.22 22.69 31.30
N LEU A 97 46.88 21.44 30.95
CA LEU A 97 45.54 20.85 31.17
C LEU A 97 45.29 20.35 32.59
N VAL A 98 46.27 20.38 33.49
CA VAL A 98 46.12 19.98 34.91
C VAL A 98 46.00 21.20 35.85
N LEU A 99 46.08 22.43 35.32
CA LEU A 99 45.93 23.65 36.10
C LEU A 99 44.57 23.72 36.81
N GLU A 100 44.56 24.28 38.03
CA GLU A 100 43.36 24.37 38.88
C GLU A 100 42.17 25.07 38.18
N SER A 101 42.43 26.02 37.29
CA SER A 101 41.38 26.73 36.52
C SER A 101 40.65 25.83 35.51
N PHE A 102 41.22 24.68 35.14
CA PHE A 102 40.64 23.70 34.22
C PHE A 102 40.10 22.45 34.93
N ARG A 103 40.43 22.28 36.21
CA ARG A 103 40.02 21.13 37.04
C ARG A 103 38.51 20.80 37.01
N PRO A 104 37.57 21.77 37.01
CA PRO A 104 36.14 21.47 36.94
C PRO A 104 35.73 20.68 35.70
N ILE A 105 36.37 20.94 34.54
CA ILE A 105 36.14 20.23 33.27
C ILE A 105 36.54 18.76 33.42
N ARG A 106 37.73 18.51 33.97
CA ARG A 106 38.26 17.15 34.20
C ARG A 106 37.40 16.36 35.19
N GLU A 107 37.02 16.96 36.31
CA GLU A 107 36.18 16.27 37.32
C GLU A 107 34.80 15.92 36.75
N LYS A 108 34.21 16.81 35.94
CA LYS A 108 32.91 16.55 35.33
C LYS A 108 32.96 15.42 34.30
N TRP A 109 34.04 15.34 33.52
CA TRP A 109 34.28 14.23 32.60
C TRP A 109 34.29 12.88 33.34
N LEU A 110 35.12 12.78 34.39
CA LEU A 110 35.26 11.55 35.19
C LEU A 110 33.95 11.13 35.89
N GLN A 111 33.08 12.09 36.22
CA GLN A 111 31.77 11.81 36.82
C GLN A 111 30.73 11.26 35.83
N GLN A 112 30.82 11.59 34.54
CA GLN A 112 29.76 11.33 33.56
C GLN A 112 30.08 10.20 32.58
N LEU A 113 31.35 9.81 32.45
CA LEU A 113 31.82 8.88 31.42
C LEU A 113 32.54 7.67 32.04
N SER A 114 32.23 6.48 31.54
CA SER A 114 32.95 5.23 31.87
C SER A 114 34.09 4.97 30.88
N PRO A 115 35.22 4.37 31.30
CA PRO A 115 36.28 3.91 30.38
C PRO A 115 35.81 2.90 29.32
N SER A 116 34.65 2.26 29.53
CA SER A 116 34.01 1.35 28.58
C SER A 116 33.09 2.04 27.56
N ASP A 117 32.87 3.35 27.67
CA ASP A 117 32.06 4.11 26.73
C ASP A 117 32.84 4.40 25.44
N GLU A 118 32.15 4.34 24.31
CA GLU A 118 32.69 4.85 23.04
C GLU A 118 32.49 6.37 23.05
N VAL A 119 33.59 7.13 23.14
CA VAL A 119 33.54 8.58 23.38
C VAL A 119 34.09 9.34 22.18
N ARG A 120 33.23 10.13 21.55
CA ARG A 120 33.66 11.09 20.52
C ARG A 120 33.94 12.43 21.14
N VAL A 121 35.16 12.95 20.96
CA VAL A 121 35.61 14.23 21.53
C VAL A 121 35.72 15.28 20.44
N LEU A 122 34.86 16.29 20.45
CA LEU A 122 34.85 17.38 19.49
C LEU A 122 35.51 18.63 20.07
N ILE A 123 36.62 19.04 19.47
CA ILE A 123 37.31 20.30 19.76
C ILE A 123 36.73 21.39 18.85
N ARG A 124 35.90 22.26 19.41
CA ARG A 124 35.25 23.37 18.70
C ARG A 124 36.02 24.65 18.95
N THR A 125 36.74 25.14 17.94
CA THR A 125 37.57 26.34 18.07
C THR A 125 37.80 27.06 16.75
N SER A 126 37.88 28.39 16.76
CA SER A 126 38.33 29.21 15.63
C SER A 126 39.86 29.40 15.61
N SER A 127 40.58 29.05 16.68
CA SER A 127 42.02 29.27 16.77
C SER A 127 42.82 28.21 16.01
N VAL A 128 43.62 28.66 15.04
CA VAL A 128 44.54 27.80 14.28
C VAL A 128 45.59 27.17 15.21
N GLN A 129 46.07 27.90 16.22
CA GLN A 129 47.06 27.40 17.18
C GLN A 129 46.50 26.24 18.02
N LEU A 130 45.25 26.33 18.49
CA LEU A 130 44.61 25.28 19.29
C LEU A 130 44.32 24.01 18.47
N ARG A 131 44.07 24.12 17.16
CA ARG A 131 43.90 22.96 16.27
C ARG A 131 45.20 22.19 16.03
N LYS A 132 46.35 22.88 16.09
CA LYS A 132 47.68 22.26 15.93
C LYS A 132 48.08 21.37 17.10
N LEU A 133 47.42 21.46 18.25
CA LEU A 133 47.72 20.62 19.41
C LEU A 133 47.33 19.15 19.18
N PRO A 134 48.16 18.19 19.61
CA PRO A 134 47.85 16.76 19.57
C PRO A 134 46.95 16.37 20.75
N TRP A 135 45.69 16.81 20.72
CA TRP A 135 44.71 16.60 21.82
C TRP A 135 44.52 15.14 22.25
N HIS A 136 44.76 14.17 21.37
CA HIS A 136 44.70 12.74 21.70
C HIS A 136 45.78 12.29 22.69
N LEU A 137 46.81 13.11 22.96
CA LEU A 137 47.86 12.89 23.97
C LEU A 137 47.54 13.49 25.34
N TRP A 138 46.34 14.06 25.48
CA TRP A 138 45.85 14.46 26.79
C TRP A 138 45.65 13.19 27.63
N ASP A 139 46.31 13.14 28.79
CA ASP A 139 46.29 12.00 29.73
C ASP A 139 44.87 11.46 29.98
N LEU A 140 43.90 12.35 30.15
CA LEU A 140 42.49 11.98 30.36
C LEU A 140 41.91 11.23 29.17
N ILE A 141 42.26 11.58 27.93
CA ILE A 141 41.77 10.90 26.72
C ILE A 141 42.48 9.55 26.53
N GLU A 142 43.75 9.45 26.90
CA GLU A 142 44.51 8.20 26.84
C GLU A 142 43.91 7.12 27.76
N ASP A 143 43.40 7.51 28.92
CA ASP A 143 42.72 6.61 29.88
C ASP A 143 41.39 6.03 29.33
N TYR A 144 40.78 6.67 28.32
CA TYR A 144 39.55 6.20 27.68
C TYR A 144 39.88 5.48 26.36
N THR A 145 40.05 4.16 26.46
CA THR A 145 40.55 3.32 25.35
C THR A 145 39.68 3.32 24.09
N LEU A 146 38.41 3.75 24.19
CA LEU A 146 37.44 3.87 23.10
C LEU A 146 37.11 5.34 22.77
N ALA A 147 38.01 6.28 23.11
CA ALA A 147 37.85 7.70 22.80
C ALA A 147 38.69 8.16 21.60
N GLU A 148 38.14 9.00 20.73
CA GLU A 148 38.91 9.62 19.64
C GLU A 148 38.48 11.08 19.38
N VAL A 149 39.44 11.88 18.90
CA VAL A 149 39.32 13.34 18.80
C VAL A 149 39.04 13.79 17.36
N ALA A 150 38.10 14.72 17.20
CA ALA A 150 37.86 15.46 15.96
C ALA A 150 37.77 16.98 16.22
N TYR A 151 37.88 17.74 15.14
CA TYR A 151 37.84 19.21 15.13
C TYR A 151 36.59 19.72 14.39
N CYS A 152 36.06 20.87 14.81
CA CYS A 152 34.98 21.58 14.10
C CYS A 152 35.02 23.11 14.32
N VAL A 153 34.37 23.88 13.43
CA VAL A 153 34.21 25.34 13.53
C VAL A 153 33.05 25.75 14.43
N PRO A 154 33.06 27.00 14.94
CA PRO A 154 32.00 27.53 15.79
C PRO A 154 30.65 27.77 15.11
N GLU A 155 30.55 27.80 13.78
CA GLU A 155 29.31 28.17 13.06
C GLU A 155 28.74 26.98 12.29
N SER A 156 27.97 26.13 12.95
CA SER A 156 26.97 25.31 12.25
C SER A 156 25.83 24.93 13.20
N GLU A 157 24.59 25.16 12.75
CA GLU A 157 23.38 24.70 13.42
C GLU A 157 22.95 23.35 12.80
N GLN A 158 22.47 22.43 13.63
CA GLN A 158 21.78 21.22 13.18
C GLN A 158 20.49 21.62 12.47
N SER A 159 20.53 21.71 11.14
CA SER A 159 19.31 21.74 10.33
C SER A 159 18.76 20.31 10.25
N ALA A 160 17.56 20.10 10.80
CA ALA A 160 16.83 18.85 10.67
C ALA A 160 16.39 18.68 9.20
N LEU A 161 17.25 18.08 8.39
CA LEU A 161 16.89 17.65 7.04
C LEU A 161 15.77 16.59 7.15
N SER A 162 14.69 16.78 6.39
CA SER A 162 13.60 15.80 6.31
C SER A 162 14.16 14.47 5.80
N LYS A 163 14.07 13.41 6.60
CA LYS A 163 14.53 12.07 6.20
C LYS A 163 13.57 11.52 5.13
N THR A 164 14.12 11.16 3.98
CA THR A 164 13.42 10.42 2.91
C THR A 164 13.78 8.94 2.97
N PRO A 165 12.90 8.03 2.51
CA PRO A 165 13.22 6.61 2.40
C PRO A 165 14.43 6.42 1.50
N THR A 166 15.32 5.51 1.90
CA THR A 166 16.54 5.25 1.13
C THR A 166 16.77 3.76 0.93
N TYR A 167 17.07 3.33 -0.29
CA TYR A 167 17.55 1.98 -0.54
C TYR A 167 19.07 1.96 -0.49
N ARG A 168 19.64 0.80 -0.16
CA ARG A 168 21.08 0.61 -0.16
C ARG A 168 21.57 0.08 -1.51
N ASP A 169 22.40 0.87 -2.17
CA ASP A 169 23.27 0.49 -3.28
C ASP A 169 24.69 0.22 -2.75
N LYS A 170 25.62 -0.19 -3.62
CA LYS A 170 27.04 -0.26 -3.30
C LYS A 170 27.59 1.10 -2.87
N VAL A 171 28.55 1.08 -1.96
CA VAL A 171 29.29 2.29 -1.55
C VAL A 171 30.08 2.84 -2.73
N ARG A 172 29.73 4.02 -3.22
CA ARG A 172 30.39 4.66 -4.36
C ARG A 172 31.55 5.52 -3.91
N ILE A 173 32.74 5.18 -4.38
CA ILE A 173 33.98 5.87 -4.03
C ILE A 173 34.53 6.54 -5.28
N LEU A 174 34.70 7.87 -5.25
CA LEU A 174 35.46 8.60 -6.25
C LEU A 174 36.90 8.72 -5.77
N ALA A 175 37.83 8.03 -6.44
CA ALA A 175 39.25 8.04 -6.11
C ALA A 175 40.02 8.89 -7.13
N ILE A 176 40.45 10.08 -6.71
CA ILE A 176 41.27 11.00 -7.49
C ILE A 176 42.74 10.74 -7.13
N LEU A 177 43.46 10.14 -8.07
CA LEU A 177 44.88 9.88 -8.00
C LEU A 177 45.60 10.99 -8.78
N GLY A 178 46.04 12.01 -8.05
CA GLY A 178 46.69 13.21 -8.59
C GLY A 178 48.12 12.96 -9.04
N ASN A 179 48.98 13.98 -8.93
CA ASN A 179 50.39 13.86 -9.31
C ASN A 179 51.10 12.71 -8.57
N THR A 180 51.57 11.72 -9.33
CA THR A 180 52.16 10.47 -8.83
C THR A 180 53.66 10.53 -8.50
N THR A 181 54.31 11.70 -8.68
CA THR A 181 55.76 11.84 -8.52
C THR A 181 56.20 11.51 -7.09
N GLY A 182 56.81 10.34 -6.88
CA GLY A 182 57.28 9.92 -5.55
C GLY A 182 56.20 9.40 -4.60
N ILE A 183 55.01 9.03 -5.12
CA ILE A 183 53.87 8.47 -4.39
C ILE A 183 53.45 7.17 -5.09
N ASN A 184 53.28 6.05 -4.36
CA ASN A 184 52.86 4.78 -4.95
C ASN A 184 51.33 4.61 -4.94
N VAL A 185 50.68 5.22 -5.91
CA VAL A 185 49.21 5.19 -6.06
C VAL A 185 48.64 3.82 -6.42
N GLN A 186 49.46 2.85 -6.86
CA GLN A 186 49.01 1.51 -7.22
C GLN A 186 48.57 0.71 -5.99
N LYS A 187 49.23 0.90 -4.83
CA LYS A 187 48.80 0.25 -3.58
C LYS A 187 47.46 0.78 -3.09
N ASP A 188 47.27 2.10 -3.15
CA ASP A 188 46.00 2.74 -2.79
C ASP A 188 44.86 2.23 -3.69
N ARG A 189 45.13 2.09 -4.99
CA ARG A 189 44.19 1.52 -5.95
C ARG A 189 43.80 0.08 -5.60
N GLN A 190 44.78 -0.79 -5.35
CA GLN A 190 44.51 -2.19 -4.98
C GLN A 190 43.70 -2.30 -3.68
N LEU A 191 43.96 -1.44 -2.71
CA LEU A 191 43.19 -1.42 -1.47
C LEU A 191 41.72 -1.06 -1.72
N LEU A 192 41.47 0.02 -2.47
CA LEU A 192 40.13 0.50 -2.77
C LEU A 192 39.32 -0.49 -3.64
N GLU A 193 39.97 -1.18 -4.58
CA GLU A 193 39.33 -2.22 -5.43
C GLU A 193 38.86 -3.45 -4.62
N ASN A 194 39.50 -3.72 -3.48
CA ASN A 194 39.21 -4.91 -2.66
C ASN A 194 38.22 -4.64 -1.51
N LEU A 195 37.61 -3.45 -1.45
CA LEU A 195 36.67 -3.13 -0.38
C LEU A 195 35.34 -3.89 -0.55
N PRO A 196 34.78 -4.44 0.56
CA PRO A 196 33.52 -5.14 0.50
C PRO A 196 32.37 -4.18 0.18
N ASP A 197 31.46 -4.59 -0.71
CA ASP A 197 30.24 -3.85 -1.04
C ASP A 197 30.49 -2.42 -1.59
N ALA A 198 31.65 -2.20 -2.22
CA ALA A 198 32.04 -0.92 -2.80
C ALA A 198 32.13 -0.95 -4.34
N ALA A 199 31.90 0.20 -4.96
CA ALA A 199 32.15 0.48 -6.37
C ALA A 199 33.06 1.71 -6.46
N THR A 200 34.32 1.50 -6.82
CA THR A 200 35.32 2.57 -6.91
C THR A 200 35.54 3.02 -8.35
N THR A 201 35.44 4.33 -8.59
CA THR A 201 35.82 4.97 -9.85
C THR A 201 37.15 5.68 -9.67
N PHE A 202 38.13 5.35 -10.51
CA PHE A 202 39.47 5.94 -10.45
C PHE A 202 39.64 7.03 -11.52
N LEU A 203 40.07 8.20 -11.10
CA LEU A 203 40.59 9.27 -11.96
C LEU A 203 42.10 9.37 -11.76
N VAL A 204 42.90 9.00 -12.75
CA VAL A 204 44.37 8.98 -12.66
C VAL A 204 44.96 10.13 -13.45
N GLU A 205 45.70 11.02 -12.77
CA GLU A 205 46.22 12.28 -13.29
C GLU A 205 45.20 13.04 -14.17
N PRO A 206 43.95 13.24 -13.68
CA PRO A 206 42.86 13.76 -14.50
C PRO A 206 43.04 15.22 -14.94
N GLN A 207 42.25 15.62 -15.93
CA GLN A 207 42.02 17.03 -16.24
C GLN A 207 40.94 17.61 -15.31
N ARG A 208 40.91 18.93 -15.17
CA ARG A 208 39.91 19.63 -14.33
C ARG A 208 38.47 19.24 -14.69
N GLN A 209 38.20 19.06 -15.97
CA GLN A 209 36.86 18.74 -16.47
C GLN A 209 36.41 17.34 -16.05
N ASP A 210 37.30 16.34 -16.03
CA ASP A 210 36.98 14.97 -15.62
C ASP A 210 36.51 14.90 -14.16
N ILE A 211 37.16 15.67 -13.28
CA ILE A 211 36.79 15.77 -11.86
C ILE A 211 35.41 16.43 -11.72
N SER A 212 35.20 17.55 -12.42
CA SER A 212 33.92 18.26 -12.39
C SER A 212 32.80 17.35 -12.89
N ASP A 213 32.93 16.78 -14.09
CA ASP A 213 31.92 15.91 -14.69
C ASP A 213 31.59 14.71 -13.80
N SER A 214 32.61 14.10 -13.16
CA SER A 214 32.40 13.00 -12.23
C SER A 214 31.58 13.42 -11.00
N LEU A 215 31.87 14.58 -10.41
CA LEU A 215 31.14 15.11 -9.24
C LEU A 215 29.72 15.59 -9.57
N TRP A 216 29.43 15.93 -10.83
CA TRP A 216 28.09 16.35 -11.27
C TRP A 216 27.19 15.20 -11.71
N ASN A 217 27.74 14.20 -12.41
CA ASN A 217 26.94 13.24 -13.16
C ASN A 217 26.41 12.06 -12.32
N GLN A 218 26.97 11.82 -11.14
CA GLN A 218 26.53 10.71 -10.28
C GLN A 218 26.73 10.98 -8.79
N PRO A 219 25.94 10.31 -7.91
CA PRO A 219 26.10 10.43 -6.47
C PRO A 219 27.34 9.66 -5.97
N TRP A 220 27.97 10.17 -4.92
CA TRP A 220 29.18 9.62 -4.30
C TRP A 220 28.97 9.50 -2.80
N ASP A 221 29.57 8.50 -2.14
CA ASP A 221 29.55 8.36 -0.68
C ASP A 221 30.87 8.81 -0.06
N ILE A 222 31.97 8.42 -0.71
CA ILE A 222 33.34 8.71 -0.30
C ILE A 222 34.08 9.41 -1.44
N LEU A 223 34.71 10.54 -1.14
CA LEU A 223 35.72 11.18 -1.98
C LEU A 223 37.11 10.82 -1.43
N PHE A 224 37.95 10.22 -2.24
CA PHE A 224 39.33 9.91 -1.90
C PHE A 224 40.28 10.70 -2.80
N PHE A 225 41.28 11.36 -2.20
CA PHE A 225 42.34 12.05 -2.91
C PHE A 225 43.72 11.56 -2.44
N ALA A 226 44.57 11.20 -3.39
CA ALA A 226 45.99 10.91 -3.16
C ALA A 226 46.84 11.61 -4.24
N GLY A 227 47.75 12.49 -3.83
CA GLY A 227 48.65 13.24 -4.71
C GLY A 227 49.17 14.49 -4.02
N HIS A 228 50.15 15.19 -4.58
CA HIS A 228 50.71 16.36 -3.88
C HIS A 228 49.66 17.43 -3.55
N SER A 229 49.77 18.04 -2.38
CA SER A 229 49.04 19.26 -2.00
C SER A 229 49.91 20.23 -1.22
N LYS A 230 49.54 21.51 -1.23
CA LYS A 230 50.27 22.60 -0.58
C LYS A 230 49.27 23.62 -0.01
N SER A 231 49.44 24.04 1.23
CA SER A 231 48.73 25.20 1.78
C SER A 231 49.54 26.48 1.54
N GLU A 232 48.86 27.51 1.03
CA GLU A 232 49.39 28.87 0.90
C GLU A 232 48.50 29.78 1.76
N GLY A 233 48.95 30.11 2.98
CA GLY A 233 48.10 30.76 3.99
C GLY A 233 46.92 29.89 4.38
N ASP A 234 45.70 30.43 4.30
CA ASP A 234 44.44 29.72 4.62
C ASP A 234 43.86 28.98 3.39
N THR A 235 44.54 28.99 2.24
CA THR A 235 44.06 28.35 1.00
C THR A 235 44.82 27.08 0.66
N GLY A 236 44.10 26.00 0.36
CA GLY A 236 44.69 24.71 0.02
C GLY A 236 44.66 24.43 -1.49
N ARG A 237 45.81 24.00 -2.03
CA ARG A 237 45.96 23.63 -3.45
C ARG A 237 46.28 22.14 -3.59
N ILE A 238 45.50 21.44 -4.42
CA ILE A 238 45.72 20.03 -4.79
C ILE A 238 46.30 19.94 -6.21
N TYR A 239 47.31 19.10 -6.41
CA TYR A 239 47.94 18.87 -7.71
C TYR A 239 47.30 17.65 -8.37
N ILE A 240 46.42 17.89 -9.34
CA ILE A 240 45.59 16.86 -9.97
C ILE A 240 46.34 16.09 -11.05
N ASN A 241 47.40 16.65 -11.61
CA ASN A 241 48.31 15.97 -12.54
C ASN A 241 49.70 16.65 -12.50
N GLN A 242 50.60 16.33 -13.45
CA GLN A 242 51.96 16.87 -13.47
C GLN A 242 52.02 18.39 -13.77
N THR A 243 51.01 18.95 -14.43
CA THR A 243 50.99 20.33 -14.94
C THR A 243 49.95 21.22 -14.28
N ASP A 244 48.86 20.64 -13.78
CA ASP A 244 47.69 21.36 -13.30
C ASP A 244 47.47 21.18 -11.79
N SER A 245 46.89 22.22 -11.20
CA SER A 245 46.50 22.23 -9.80
C SER A 245 45.20 22.99 -9.62
N LEU A 246 44.43 22.64 -8.59
CA LEU A 246 43.14 23.24 -8.26
C LEU A 246 43.11 23.65 -6.80
N THR A 247 42.38 24.73 -6.53
CA THR A 247 41.97 25.11 -5.17
C THR A 247 40.63 24.47 -4.82
N ILE A 248 40.31 24.31 -3.52
CA ILE A 248 38.99 23.81 -3.10
C ILE A 248 37.87 24.76 -3.52
N THR A 249 38.14 26.07 -3.50
CA THR A 249 37.21 27.11 -3.99
C THR A 249 36.80 26.87 -5.44
N GLU A 250 37.73 26.45 -6.30
CA GLU A 250 37.47 26.14 -7.71
C GLU A 250 36.59 24.89 -7.94
N LEU A 251 36.51 24.00 -6.96
CA LEU A 251 35.67 22.79 -6.96
C LEU A 251 34.40 22.93 -6.11
N SER A 252 34.21 24.08 -5.45
CA SER A 252 33.17 24.28 -4.43
C SER A 252 31.76 23.94 -4.91
N TYR A 253 31.36 24.35 -6.12
CA TYR A 253 30.04 24.04 -6.68
C TYR A 253 29.86 22.54 -6.95
N ALA A 254 30.86 21.90 -7.55
CA ALA A 254 30.82 20.47 -7.85
C ALA A 254 30.78 19.62 -6.56
N LEU A 255 31.56 20.01 -5.54
CA LEU A 255 31.56 19.35 -4.24
C LEU A 255 30.26 19.59 -3.46
N ARG A 256 29.69 20.81 -3.48
CA ARG A 256 28.36 21.08 -2.89
C ARG A 256 27.26 20.24 -3.55
N ASN A 257 27.33 20.09 -4.87
CA ASN A 257 26.43 19.19 -5.59
C ASN A 257 26.63 17.73 -5.15
N ALA A 258 27.88 17.26 -5.04
CA ALA A 258 28.17 15.92 -4.56
C ALA A 258 27.66 15.68 -3.12
N VAL A 259 27.81 16.65 -2.21
CA VAL A 259 27.26 16.60 -0.84
C VAL A 259 25.74 16.52 -0.86
N THR A 260 25.08 17.34 -1.67
CA THR A 260 23.62 17.29 -1.86
C THR A 260 23.17 15.93 -2.40
N ASN A 261 24.00 15.28 -3.20
CA ASN A 261 23.76 13.96 -3.79
C ASN A 261 24.31 12.78 -2.95
N GLY A 262 24.72 13.00 -1.70
CA GLY A 262 25.04 11.92 -0.75
C GLY A 262 26.51 11.79 -0.34
N LEU A 263 27.41 12.71 -0.72
CA LEU A 263 28.81 12.67 -0.28
C LEU A 263 28.91 12.95 1.22
N GLN A 264 29.34 11.94 1.97
CA GLN A 264 29.41 12.01 3.44
C GLN A 264 30.83 12.00 3.98
N VAL A 265 31.76 11.32 3.30
CA VAL A 265 33.14 11.17 3.75
C VAL A 265 34.11 11.70 2.70
N ALA A 266 35.11 12.47 3.12
CA ALA A 266 36.24 12.83 2.28
C ALA A 266 37.57 12.47 2.94
N ILE A 267 38.47 11.81 2.22
CA ILE A 267 39.77 11.35 2.71
C ILE A 267 40.85 11.97 1.83
N PHE A 268 41.66 12.85 2.40
CA PHE A 268 42.79 13.50 1.74
C PHE A 268 44.10 12.92 2.27
N ASN A 269 44.62 11.94 1.54
CA ASN A 269 45.73 11.09 1.97
C ASN A 269 47.12 11.63 1.58
N SER A 270 47.33 12.96 1.51
CA SER A 270 48.52 13.47 0.78
C SER A 270 49.05 14.91 1.03
N CYS A 271 49.10 15.35 2.30
CA CYS A 271 49.93 16.47 2.84
C CYS A 271 49.36 17.92 2.89
N ASP A 272 49.56 18.57 4.04
CA ASP A 272 49.08 19.88 4.53
C ASP A 272 47.56 20.06 4.61
N GLY A 273 46.97 19.29 5.53
CA GLY A 273 45.53 19.12 5.66
C GLY A 273 44.80 20.21 6.47
N LEU A 274 45.49 20.94 7.36
CA LEU A 274 44.81 21.89 8.25
C LEU A 274 44.24 23.09 7.49
N GLY A 275 44.96 23.60 6.47
CA GLY A 275 44.45 24.66 5.59
C GLY A 275 43.34 24.18 4.66
N LEU A 276 43.49 22.97 4.10
CA LEU A 276 42.46 22.33 3.26
C LEU A 276 41.16 22.05 4.04
N ALA A 277 41.28 21.60 5.29
CA ALA A 277 40.13 21.26 6.13
C ALA A 277 39.22 22.47 6.38
N LEU A 278 39.77 23.67 6.53
CA LEU A 278 39.00 24.92 6.69
C LEU A 278 38.09 25.20 5.48
N GLU A 279 38.62 25.04 4.26
CA GLU A 279 37.85 25.27 3.03
C GLU A 279 36.82 24.15 2.80
N LEU A 280 37.20 22.90 3.08
CA LEU A 280 36.33 21.74 2.91
C LEU A 280 35.17 21.71 3.93
N GLU A 281 35.38 22.23 5.13
CA GLU A 281 34.36 22.31 6.17
C GLU A 281 33.19 23.24 5.77
N GLN A 282 33.46 24.32 5.03
CA GLN A 282 32.42 25.20 4.47
C GLN A 282 31.50 24.50 3.45
N LEU A 283 31.92 23.35 2.92
CA LEU A 283 31.14 22.56 1.96
C LEU A 283 30.14 21.63 2.65
N HIS A 284 30.12 21.60 4.00
CA HIS A 284 29.21 20.80 4.82
C HIS A 284 29.34 19.28 4.60
N ILE A 285 30.50 18.79 4.14
CA ILE A 285 30.81 17.36 4.11
C ILE A 285 30.75 16.81 5.54
N GLY A 286 30.17 15.63 5.73
CA GLY A 286 29.93 15.07 7.06
C GLY A 286 31.22 14.83 7.86
N GLN A 287 32.12 14.01 7.31
CA GLN A 287 33.40 13.63 7.92
C GLN A 287 34.55 13.82 6.94
N ILE A 288 35.64 14.41 7.39
CA ILE A 288 36.84 14.65 6.58
C ILE A 288 38.05 14.12 7.33
N ILE A 289 38.85 13.26 6.70
CA ILE A 289 40.16 12.84 7.21
C ILE A 289 41.24 13.60 6.44
N VAL A 290 42.09 14.29 7.19
CA VAL A 290 43.27 14.98 6.66
C VAL A 290 44.50 14.69 7.51
N MET A 291 45.67 15.08 7.02
CA MET A 291 46.94 14.93 7.74
C MET A 291 47.37 16.28 8.34
N ARG A 292 47.68 16.31 9.64
CA ARG A 292 48.10 17.49 10.41
C ARG A 292 49.36 18.14 9.82
N GLU A 293 50.29 17.32 9.36
CA GLU A 293 51.54 17.71 8.73
C GLU A 293 51.74 16.88 7.45
N PRO A 294 52.69 17.27 6.57
CA PRO A 294 53.11 16.42 5.47
C PRO A 294 53.44 14.99 5.94
N VAL A 295 52.83 14.00 5.29
CA VAL A 295 52.92 12.58 5.64
C VAL A 295 53.78 11.82 4.60
N PRO A 296 54.70 10.95 5.03
CA PRO A 296 55.39 10.02 4.14
C PRO A 296 54.41 9.01 3.50
N ASP A 297 54.67 8.60 2.25
CA ASP A 297 53.83 7.66 1.49
C ASP A 297 53.58 6.34 2.25
N GLU A 298 54.61 5.80 2.91
CA GLU A 298 54.51 4.57 3.71
C GLU A 298 53.54 4.72 4.90
N VAL A 299 53.56 5.87 5.57
CA VAL A 299 52.68 6.17 6.71
C VAL A 299 51.24 6.38 6.23
N ALA A 300 51.07 7.11 5.11
CA ALA A 300 49.77 7.36 4.49
C ALA A 300 49.08 6.06 4.04
N GLN A 301 49.84 5.16 3.40
CA GLN A 301 49.35 3.85 2.96
C GLN A 301 49.02 2.93 4.14
N ALA A 302 49.88 2.87 5.16
CA ALA A 302 49.65 2.03 6.34
C ALA A 302 48.38 2.47 7.07
N PHE A 303 48.23 3.78 7.28
CA PHE A 303 47.03 4.35 7.87
C PHE A 303 45.77 4.02 7.07
N LEU A 304 45.79 4.29 5.75
CA LEU A 304 44.64 4.07 4.89
C LEU A 304 44.20 2.59 4.87
N THR A 305 45.18 1.69 4.81
CA THR A 305 44.96 0.24 4.82
C THR A 305 44.23 -0.20 6.07
N ASP A 306 44.73 0.18 7.24
CA ASP A 306 44.11 -0.19 8.52
C ASP A 306 42.76 0.50 8.73
N PHE A 307 42.64 1.77 8.34
CA PHE A 307 41.41 2.54 8.50
C PHE A 307 40.26 1.96 7.67
N LEU A 308 40.46 1.80 6.36
CA LEU A 308 39.41 1.31 5.48
C LEU A 308 39.06 -0.15 5.78
N ALA A 309 40.03 -0.98 6.16
CA ALA A 309 39.76 -2.35 6.58
C ALA A 309 38.88 -2.42 7.84
N ALA A 310 39.18 -1.61 8.86
CA ALA A 310 38.39 -1.55 10.08
C ALA A 310 37.00 -0.95 9.83
N PHE A 311 36.93 0.16 9.09
CA PHE A 311 35.67 0.85 8.80
C PHE A 311 34.74 -0.02 7.95
N ALA A 312 35.24 -0.61 6.86
CA ALA A 312 34.44 -1.42 5.95
C ALA A 312 33.95 -2.75 6.55
N THR A 313 34.58 -3.22 7.63
CA THR A 313 34.17 -4.42 8.38
C THR A 313 33.21 -4.11 9.54
N GLY A 314 32.76 -2.87 9.69
CA GLY A 314 31.69 -2.48 10.62
C GLY A 314 32.14 -1.80 11.91
N ARG A 315 33.43 -1.43 12.05
CA ARG A 315 33.83 -0.51 13.13
C ARG A 315 33.24 0.88 12.88
N SER A 316 32.96 1.62 13.95
CA SER A 316 32.58 3.03 13.83
C SER A 316 33.72 3.84 13.22
N PHE A 317 33.37 4.94 12.56
CA PHE A 317 34.35 5.82 11.89
C PHE A 317 35.50 6.25 12.83
N TYR A 318 35.16 6.63 14.07
CA TYR A 318 36.11 7.12 15.06
C TYR A 318 37.00 6.01 15.64
N LEU A 319 36.43 4.83 15.89
CA LEU A 319 37.23 3.70 16.37
C LEU A 319 38.13 3.15 15.27
N ALA A 320 37.66 3.12 14.02
CA ALA A 320 38.49 2.76 12.87
C ALA A 320 39.68 3.72 12.71
N GLN A 321 39.44 5.04 12.82
CA GLN A 321 40.49 6.06 12.84
C GLN A 321 41.50 5.79 13.95
N ARG A 322 41.02 5.58 15.18
CA ARG A 322 41.87 5.35 16.35
C ARG A 322 42.75 4.12 16.18
N GLU A 323 42.15 3.00 15.77
CA GLU A 323 42.86 1.75 15.56
C GLU A 323 43.97 1.93 14.52
N ALA A 324 43.64 2.50 13.37
CA ALA A 324 44.60 2.77 12.30
C ALA A 324 45.73 3.69 12.77
N ARG A 325 45.39 4.76 13.50
CA ARG A 325 46.34 5.71 14.07
C ARG A 325 47.28 5.05 15.07
N LEU A 326 46.78 4.22 15.97
CA LEU A 326 47.60 3.51 16.97
C LEU A 326 48.54 2.50 16.33
N LYS A 327 48.11 1.80 15.27
CA LYS A 327 48.97 0.87 14.52
C LYS A 327 50.18 1.55 13.87
N LEU A 328 50.09 2.85 13.56
CA LEU A 328 51.24 3.63 13.05
C LEU A 328 52.41 3.71 14.03
N GLN A 329 52.22 3.43 15.33
CA GLN A 329 53.32 3.33 16.29
C GLN A 329 54.41 2.34 15.83
N GLY A 330 54.05 1.29 15.09
CA GLY A 330 55.01 0.35 14.51
C GLY A 330 56.00 1.01 13.53
N LEU A 331 55.62 2.15 12.94
CA LEU A 331 56.42 2.94 12.00
C LEU A 331 57.16 4.11 12.66
N GLU A 332 56.91 4.40 13.94
CA GLU A 332 57.52 5.55 14.62
C GLU A 332 59.04 5.43 14.79
N ASN A 333 59.58 4.22 14.63
CA ASN A 333 61.02 4.02 14.52
C ASN A 333 61.65 4.70 13.29
N ASN A 334 60.92 4.78 12.19
CA ASN A 334 61.41 5.43 10.97
C ASN A 334 60.81 6.82 10.79
N PHE A 335 59.61 7.04 11.33
CA PHE A 335 58.83 8.27 11.19
C PHE A 335 58.28 8.70 12.57
N PRO A 336 59.08 9.40 13.39
CA PRO A 336 58.65 9.82 14.71
C PRO A 336 57.31 10.57 14.67
N CYS A 337 56.42 10.29 15.62
CA CYS A 337 55.09 10.89 15.72
C CYS A 337 54.14 10.58 14.54
N ALA A 338 54.37 9.49 13.79
CA ALA A 338 53.47 9.05 12.72
C ALA A 338 52.00 8.94 13.19
N SER A 339 51.78 8.48 14.43
CA SER A 339 50.43 8.38 15.02
C SER A 339 49.78 9.74 15.34
N TRP A 340 50.47 10.87 15.17
CA TRP A 340 49.91 12.20 15.46
C TRP A 340 49.32 12.90 14.23
N LEU A 341 49.58 12.35 13.04
CA LEU A 341 49.31 12.97 11.75
C LEU A 341 47.84 12.88 11.35
N PRO A 342 47.17 11.71 11.37
CA PRO A 342 45.80 11.61 10.87
C PRO A 342 44.81 12.29 11.83
N VAL A 343 44.00 13.22 11.32
CA VAL A 343 43.01 13.97 12.10
C VAL A 343 41.66 14.00 11.39
N ILE A 344 40.58 13.99 12.20
CA ILE A 344 39.21 14.11 11.72
C ILE A 344 38.74 15.55 11.84
N PHE A 345 38.16 16.09 10.78
CA PHE A 345 37.30 17.27 10.81
C PHE A 345 35.86 16.82 10.58
N GLN A 346 34.96 17.32 11.42
CA GLN A 346 33.56 16.96 11.41
C GLN A 346 32.69 18.20 11.25
N ASN A 347 31.68 18.12 10.38
CA ASN A 347 30.53 19.02 10.45
C ASN A 347 29.70 18.72 11.72
N PRO A 348 29.51 19.67 12.65
CA PRO A 348 28.79 19.42 13.91
C PRO A 348 27.34 18.97 13.70
N ALA A 349 26.73 19.30 12.56
CA ALA A 349 25.37 18.89 12.21
C ALA A 349 25.28 17.46 11.68
N ALA A 350 26.40 16.83 11.32
CA ALA A 350 26.42 15.50 10.72
C ALA A 350 26.60 14.41 11.78
N VAL A 351 25.77 13.36 11.69
CA VAL A 351 25.99 12.11 12.40
C VAL A 351 27.06 11.31 11.65
N PRO A 352 28.08 10.74 12.32
CA PRO A 352 29.11 9.95 11.65
C PRO A 352 28.49 8.71 11.01
N PRO A 353 28.74 8.43 9.72
CA PRO A 353 28.19 7.25 9.09
C PRO A 353 28.92 5.99 9.56
N MET A 354 28.19 4.89 9.71
CA MET A 354 28.79 3.56 9.64
C MET A 354 28.93 3.14 8.18
N TRP A 355 29.80 2.17 7.88
CA TRP A 355 29.94 1.65 6.51
C TRP A 355 28.61 1.20 5.91
N GLN A 356 27.72 0.66 6.75
CA GLN A 356 26.40 0.18 6.37
C GLN A 356 25.38 1.30 6.06
N ASP A 357 25.69 2.53 6.44
CA ASP A 357 24.87 3.72 6.19
C ASP A 357 25.26 4.39 4.87
N LEU A 358 26.45 4.09 4.34
CA LEU A 358 26.91 4.51 3.03
C LEU A 358 26.21 3.73 1.91
N GLY A 359 26.15 4.30 0.71
CA GLY A 359 25.48 3.71 -0.45
C GLY A 359 23.96 3.89 -0.41
N ARG A 360 23.41 4.54 0.62
CA ARG A 360 21.98 4.83 0.71
C ARG A 360 21.58 5.95 -0.24
N ARG A 361 20.50 5.74 -0.99
CA ARG A 361 19.98 6.67 -2.00
C ARG A 361 18.49 6.88 -1.83
N PRO A 362 17.98 8.12 -1.95
CA PRO A 362 16.55 8.40 -1.91
C PRO A 362 15.79 7.54 -2.91
N THR A 363 14.59 7.10 -2.52
CA THR A 363 13.73 6.28 -3.38
C THR A 363 12.26 6.48 -3.08
N ASP A 364 11.49 6.41 -4.16
CA ASP A 364 10.03 6.42 -4.12
C ASP A 364 9.45 4.99 -4.21
N VAL A 365 10.31 3.97 -4.25
CA VAL A 365 9.89 2.56 -4.30
C VAL A 365 9.19 2.19 -3.00
N CYS A 366 7.96 1.69 -3.10
CA CYS A 366 7.24 1.11 -1.99
C CYS A 366 7.48 -0.40 -1.90
N PRO A 367 7.93 -0.94 -0.74
CA PRO A 367 8.12 -2.37 -0.57
C PRO A 367 6.81 -3.17 -0.55
N TYR A 368 5.70 -2.54 -0.13
CA TYR A 368 4.40 -3.18 -0.01
C TYR A 368 3.63 -3.11 -1.32
N ARG A 369 3.07 -4.24 -1.76
CA ARG A 369 2.43 -4.39 -3.08
C ARG A 369 0.92 -4.17 -3.05
N GLY A 370 0.37 -3.88 -1.88
CA GLY A 370 -1.04 -3.59 -1.70
C GLY A 370 -1.90 -4.83 -2.01
N LEU A 371 -2.85 -4.69 -2.94
CA LEU A 371 -3.71 -5.81 -3.32
C LEU A 371 -3.10 -6.76 -4.37
N PHE A 372 -1.92 -6.45 -4.89
CA PHE A 372 -1.24 -7.30 -5.87
C PHE A 372 -0.47 -8.43 -5.19
N ALA A 373 -0.40 -9.58 -5.87
CA ALA A 373 0.48 -10.65 -5.46
C ALA A 373 1.95 -10.29 -5.79
N PHE A 374 2.87 -10.52 -4.85
CA PHE A 374 4.31 -10.43 -5.10
C PHE A 374 4.72 -11.28 -6.31
N ARG A 375 5.46 -10.68 -7.23
CA ARG A 375 6.06 -11.32 -8.40
C ARG A 375 7.55 -11.61 -8.19
N GLU A 376 8.22 -12.16 -9.20
CA GLU A 376 9.65 -12.53 -9.11
C GLU A 376 10.52 -11.31 -8.80
N GLU A 377 10.23 -10.17 -9.43
CA GLU A 377 10.90 -8.90 -9.20
C GLU A 377 10.72 -8.34 -7.78
N ASP A 378 9.67 -8.78 -7.07
CA ASP A 378 9.35 -8.33 -5.71
C ASP A 378 9.97 -9.22 -4.63
N ALA A 379 10.72 -10.27 -5.03
CA ALA A 379 11.34 -11.22 -4.11
C ALA A 379 12.17 -10.59 -2.97
N PRO A 380 12.91 -9.46 -3.16
CA PRO A 380 13.62 -8.81 -2.06
C PRO A 380 12.69 -8.33 -0.93
N PHE A 381 11.44 -7.98 -1.26
CA PHE A 381 10.44 -7.45 -0.33
C PHE A 381 9.51 -8.55 0.23
N PHE A 382 9.50 -9.73 -0.38
CA PHE A 382 8.68 -10.86 0.08
C PHE A 382 9.32 -11.51 1.31
N LYS A 383 8.75 -11.26 2.49
CA LYS A 383 9.27 -11.69 3.80
C LYS A 383 8.27 -12.49 4.61
N GLY A 384 8.78 -13.32 5.53
CA GLY A 384 7.97 -14.09 6.48
C GLY A 384 7.45 -15.42 5.93
N ARG A 385 7.91 -15.88 4.77
CA ARG A 385 7.53 -17.19 4.17
C ARG A 385 8.73 -18.04 3.78
N GLU A 386 9.91 -17.69 4.25
CA GLU A 386 11.19 -18.33 3.91
C GLU A 386 11.15 -19.84 4.19
N ALA A 387 10.68 -20.24 5.38
CA ALA A 387 10.59 -21.65 5.77
C ALA A 387 9.67 -22.47 4.85
N PHE A 388 8.50 -21.92 4.48
CA PHE A 388 7.60 -22.60 3.55
C PHE A 388 8.18 -22.64 2.14
N THR A 389 8.85 -21.56 1.70
CA THR A 389 9.54 -21.52 0.41
C THR A 389 10.63 -22.59 0.32
N GLU A 390 11.41 -22.82 1.37
CA GLU A 390 12.41 -23.88 1.42
C GLU A 390 11.78 -25.27 1.25
N ILE A 391 10.69 -25.56 1.98
CA ILE A 391 9.93 -26.81 1.85
C ILE A 391 9.41 -26.99 0.42
N LEU A 392 8.89 -25.93 -0.19
CA LEU A 392 8.37 -25.96 -1.55
C LEU A 392 9.48 -26.20 -2.59
N VAL A 393 10.65 -25.53 -2.44
CA VAL A 393 11.82 -25.74 -3.30
C VAL A 393 12.28 -27.20 -3.22
N GLU A 394 12.39 -27.76 -2.01
CA GLU A 394 12.76 -29.17 -1.83
C GLU A 394 11.75 -30.13 -2.47
N ALA A 395 10.46 -29.87 -2.31
CA ALA A 395 9.40 -30.70 -2.90
C ALA A 395 9.49 -30.71 -4.43
N VAL A 396 9.63 -29.53 -5.05
CA VAL A 396 9.75 -29.37 -6.51
C VAL A 396 11.02 -30.02 -7.06
N GLN A 397 12.10 -30.04 -6.29
CA GLN A 397 13.32 -30.73 -6.69
C GLN A 397 13.15 -32.26 -6.70
N LYS A 398 12.33 -32.81 -5.81
CA LYS A 398 12.16 -34.27 -5.58
C LYS A 398 10.98 -34.89 -6.33
N GLN A 399 9.93 -34.13 -6.64
CA GLN A 399 8.66 -34.65 -7.14
C GLN A 399 8.26 -34.04 -8.49
N PRO A 400 7.64 -34.82 -9.39
CA PRO A 400 7.21 -34.33 -10.70
C PRO A 400 5.93 -33.50 -10.63
N LEU A 401 5.14 -33.60 -9.55
CA LEU A 401 3.93 -32.82 -9.31
C LEU A 401 3.90 -32.36 -7.86
N VAL A 402 3.71 -31.05 -7.65
CA VAL A 402 3.51 -30.43 -6.34
C VAL A 402 2.32 -29.47 -6.40
N ALA A 403 1.36 -29.64 -5.50
CA ALA A 403 0.23 -28.74 -5.34
C ALA A 403 0.36 -27.90 -4.07
N VAL A 404 0.30 -26.58 -4.22
CA VAL A 404 0.21 -25.63 -3.12
C VAL A 404 -1.27 -25.33 -2.87
N ILE A 405 -1.80 -25.87 -1.77
CA ILE A 405 -3.22 -25.83 -1.45
C ILE A 405 -3.45 -24.91 -0.26
N GLY A 406 -4.43 -24.02 -0.36
CA GLY A 406 -4.74 -23.12 0.75
C GLY A 406 -5.94 -22.21 0.47
N PRO A 407 -6.47 -21.54 1.50
CA PRO A 407 -7.62 -20.64 1.37
C PRO A 407 -7.31 -19.43 0.48
N SER A 408 -8.35 -18.72 0.03
CA SER A 408 -8.16 -17.48 -0.74
C SER A 408 -7.36 -16.45 0.06
N GLY A 409 -6.47 -15.71 -0.60
CA GLY A 409 -5.63 -14.69 0.05
C GLY A 409 -4.56 -15.19 1.03
N SER A 410 -4.23 -16.49 1.07
CA SER A 410 -3.15 -17.02 1.93
C SER A 410 -1.72 -16.79 1.39
N GLY A 411 -1.59 -16.18 0.21
CA GLY A 411 -0.30 -15.90 -0.43
C GLY A 411 0.22 -17.01 -1.37
N LYS A 412 -0.63 -17.95 -1.82
CA LYS A 412 -0.22 -19.05 -2.72
C LYS A 412 0.56 -18.57 -3.95
N SER A 413 -0.02 -17.62 -4.70
CA SER A 413 0.65 -17.09 -5.89
C SER A 413 1.94 -16.37 -5.51
N SER A 414 1.95 -15.56 -4.45
CA SER A 414 3.16 -14.85 -3.97
C SER A 414 4.30 -15.81 -3.58
N VAL A 415 4.00 -16.89 -2.85
CA VAL A 415 5.04 -17.86 -2.45
C VAL A 415 5.61 -18.61 -3.65
N VAL A 416 4.81 -18.84 -4.69
CA VAL A 416 5.27 -19.46 -5.94
C VAL A 416 6.10 -18.48 -6.77
N PHE A 417 5.62 -17.26 -7.03
CA PHE A 417 6.32 -16.32 -7.90
C PHE A 417 7.51 -15.62 -7.23
N ALA A 418 7.33 -15.05 -6.03
CA ALA A 418 8.38 -14.33 -5.32
C ALA A 418 9.31 -15.26 -4.52
N GLY A 419 8.79 -16.38 -4.02
CA GLY A 419 9.57 -17.37 -3.28
C GLY A 419 10.24 -18.41 -4.19
N LEU A 420 9.45 -19.35 -4.71
CA LEU A 420 9.94 -20.52 -5.44
C LEU A 420 10.67 -20.14 -6.74
N ILE A 421 10.03 -19.38 -7.62
CA ILE A 421 10.58 -19.06 -8.96
C ILE A 421 11.88 -18.27 -8.82
N SER A 422 11.90 -17.24 -7.99
CA SER A 422 13.11 -16.44 -7.71
C SER A 422 14.27 -17.33 -7.22
N ARG A 423 14.00 -18.23 -6.26
CA ARG A 423 15.02 -19.13 -5.72
C ARG A 423 15.56 -20.09 -6.78
N LEU A 424 14.70 -20.74 -7.55
CA LEU A 424 15.11 -21.69 -8.60
C LEU A 424 15.85 -21.00 -9.75
N ARG A 425 15.47 -19.77 -10.14
CA ARG A 425 16.21 -18.98 -11.13
C ARG A 425 17.63 -18.65 -10.66
N SER A 426 17.81 -18.35 -9.37
CA SER A 426 19.14 -18.07 -8.80
C SER A 426 20.10 -19.26 -8.90
N GLU A 427 19.59 -20.49 -9.02
CA GLU A 427 20.41 -21.70 -9.23
C GLU A 427 20.91 -21.84 -10.68
N GLY A 428 20.29 -21.16 -11.65
CA GLY A 428 20.68 -21.16 -13.06
C GLY A 428 20.39 -22.45 -13.83
N LYS A 429 19.58 -23.37 -13.28
CA LYS A 429 19.32 -24.72 -13.84
C LYS A 429 17.88 -24.96 -14.29
N TRP A 430 17.02 -23.95 -14.17
CA TRP A 430 15.58 -24.09 -14.37
C TRP A 430 15.07 -23.19 -15.48
N ARG A 431 14.34 -23.78 -16.43
CA ARG A 431 13.45 -23.07 -17.34
C ARG A 431 12.07 -23.06 -16.71
N ILE A 432 11.46 -21.88 -16.56
CA ILE A 432 10.20 -21.73 -15.83
C ILE A 432 9.14 -21.12 -16.73
N ILE A 433 8.00 -21.80 -16.85
CA ILE A 433 6.86 -21.38 -17.65
C ILE A 433 5.64 -21.34 -16.73
N SER A 434 4.88 -20.25 -16.74
CA SER A 434 3.67 -20.10 -15.92
C SER A 434 2.46 -19.77 -16.77
N PHE A 435 1.29 -20.32 -16.42
CA PHE A 435 0.02 -20.03 -17.07
C PHE A 435 -1.15 -20.15 -16.09
N ARG A 436 -2.34 -19.69 -16.52
CA ARG A 436 -3.61 -19.95 -15.85
C ARG A 436 -4.51 -20.78 -16.77
N PRO A 437 -5.23 -21.80 -16.27
CA PRO A 437 -6.07 -22.64 -17.12
C PRO A 437 -7.16 -21.86 -17.89
N GLY A 438 -7.91 -20.97 -17.24
CA GLY A 438 -9.01 -20.25 -17.88
C GLY A 438 -10.16 -21.13 -18.38
N ASP A 439 -10.91 -20.64 -19.36
CA ASP A 439 -12.05 -21.33 -19.99
C ASP A 439 -11.64 -22.37 -21.04
N ARG A 440 -10.46 -22.20 -21.65
CA ARG A 440 -9.84 -23.08 -22.68
C ARG A 440 -8.44 -23.54 -22.27
N PRO A 441 -8.32 -24.53 -21.36
CA PRO A 441 -7.07 -24.87 -20.69
C PRO A 441 -5.96 -25.39 -21.61
N LEU A 442 -6.30 -26.18 -22.64
CA LEU A 442 -5.30 -26.66 -23.62
C LEU A 442 -4.67 -25.51 -24.41
N HIS A 443 -5.48 -24.51 -24.76
CA HIS A 443 -5.03 -23.36 -25.52
C HIS A 443 -4.17 -22.42 -24.67
N SER A 444 -4.55 -22.19 -23.42
CA SER A 444 -3.76 -21.41 -22.45
C SER A 444 -2.38 -22.03 -22.23
N LEU A 445 -2.30 -23.36 -22.11
CA LEU A 445 -1.04 -24.09 -22.00
C LEU A 445 -0.18 -23.95 -23.26
N ALA A 446 -0.75 -24.20 -24.44
CA ALA A 446 -0.04 -24.06 -25.72
C ALA A 446 0.53 -22.64 -25.91
N ALA A 447 -0.24 -21.61 -25.53
CA ALA A 447 0.18 -20.23 -25.61
C ALA A 447 1.38 -19.91 -24.71
N ALA A 448 1.38 -20.43 -23.49
CA ALA A 448 2.49 -20.24 -22.55
C ALA A 448 3.77 -20.94 -23.02
N LEU A 449 3.65 -22.14 -23.58
CA LEU A 449 4.78 -22.90 -24.13
C LEU A 449 5.41 -22.19 -25.33
N ILE A 450 4.60 -21.80 -26.33
CA ILE A 450 5.10 -21.15 -27.55
C ILE A 450 5.68 -19.76 -27.26
N SER A 451 5.07 -19.00 -26.36
CA SER A 451 5.59 -17.66 -25.99
C SER A 451 7.02 -17.72 -25.41
N GLN A 452 7.41 -18.85 -24.84
CA GLN A 452 8.75 -19.07 -24.25
C GLN A 452 9.72 -19.76 -25.20
N LEU A 453 9.23 -20.52 -26.18
CA LEU A 453 10.01 -21.22 -27.20
C LEU A 453 10.40 -20.32 -28.37
N GLU A 454 9.49 -19.44 -28.83
CA GLU A 454 9.63 -18.70 -30.09
C GLU A 454 9.34 -17.20 -29.93
N ALA A 455 10.07 -16.54 -29.03
CA ALA A 455 9.84 -15.14 -28.64
C ALA A 455 9.92 -14.12 -29.80
N GLN A 456 10.62 -14.45 -30.90
CA GLN A 456 10.84 -13.56 -32.05
C GLN A 456 9.78 -13.65 -33.16
N MET A 457 8.77 -14.51 -33.04
CA MET A 457 7.72 -14.64 -34.07
C MET A 457 6.79 -13.43 -34.14
N SER A 458 6.25 -13.19 -35.34
CA SER A 458 5.16 -12.25 -35.56
C SER A 458 3.89 -12.68 -34.79
N ARG A 459 3.06 -11.70 -34.40
CA ARG A 459 1.81 -11.96 -33.64
C ARG A 459 0.88 -12.95 -34.38
N THR A 460 0.79 -12.84 -35.70
CA THR A 460 -0.05 -13.69 -36.56
C THR A 460 0.44 -15.13 -36.64
N ASP A 461 1.76 -15.33 -36.71
CA ASP A 461 2.33 -16.68 -36.79
C ASP A 461 2.26 -17.39 -35.43
N ARG A 462 2.50 -16.64 -34.34
CA ARG A 462 2.33 -17.16 -32.98
C ARG A 462 0.92 -17.67 -32.74
N LEU A 463 -0.12 -16.93 -33.13
CA LEU A 463 -1.51 -17.36 -32.99
C LEU A 463 -1.82 -18.64 -33.80
N ARG A 464 -1.15 -18.83 -34.94
CA ARG A 464 -1.32 -20.04 -35.76
C ARG A 464 -0.69 -21.26 -35.09
N GLU A 465 0.54 -21.13 -34.61
CA GLU A 465 1.23 -22.22 -33.90
C GLU A 465 0.52 -22.58 -32.59
N VAL A 466 -0.01 -21.59 -31.85
CA VAL A 466 -0.78 -21.87 -30.63
C VAL A 466 -2.03 -22.69 -30.92
N ARG A 467 -2.75 -22.39 -32.01
CA ARG A 467 -3.91 -23.20 -32.43
C ARG A 467 -3.51 -24.61 -32.83
N LYS A 468 -2.39 -24.75 -33.52
CA LYS A 468 -1.87 -26.05 -33.95
C LYS A 468 -1.49 -26.90 -32.74
N LEU A 469 -0.62 -26.40 -31.88
CA LEU A 469 -0.21 -27.10 -30.65
C LEU A 469 -1.40 -27.41 -29.74
N ALA A 470 -2.37 -26.49 -29.60
CA ALA A 470 -3.58 -26.78 -28.83
C ALA A 470 -4.42 -27.93 -29.43
N SER A 471 -4.45 -28.05 -30.76
CA SER A 471 -5.09 -29.17 -31.46
C SER A 471 -4.32 -30.47 -31.28
N ASP A 472 -2.99 -30.42 -31.34
CA ASP A 472 -2.11 -31.57 -31.16
C ASP A 472 -2.26 -32.08 -29.71
N LEU A 473 -2.20 -31.20 -28.71
CA LEU A 473 -2.46 -31.52 -27.29
C LEU A 473 -3.85 -32.12 -27.06
N HIS A 474 -4.85 -31.77 -27.86
CA HIS A 474 -6.20 -32.33 -27.76
C HIS A 474 -6.32 -33.73 -28.36
N SER A 475 -5.60 -34.01 -29.46
CA SER A 475 -5.83 -35.18 -30.30
C SER A 475 -4.76 -36.27 -30.17
N GLU A 476 -3.56 -35.93 -29.71
CA GLU A 476 -2.42 -36.84 -29.62
C GLU A 476 -2.06 -37.12 -28.15
N ASP A 477 -1.87 -38.40 -27.81
CA ASP A 477 -1.35 -38.82 -26.51
C ASP A 477 0.15 -38.48 -26.41
N ASN A 478 0.61 -38.07 -25.22
CA ASN A 478 1.99 -37.62 -24.96
C ASN A 478 2.45 -36.34 -25.68
N ALA A 479 1.59 -35.60 -26.39
CA ALA A 479 1.99 -34.38 -27.08
C ALA A 479 2.68 -33.34 -26.16
N LEU A 480 2.21 -33.19 -24.91
CA LEU A 480 2.89 -32.31 -23.94
C LEU A 480 4.26 -32.85 -23.54
N ARG A 481 4.37 -34.17 -23.37
CA ARG A 481 5.63 -34.82 -23.04
C ARG A 481 6.66 -34.64 -24.16
N ASP A 482 6.25 -34.75 -25.41
CA ASP A 482 7.15 -34.54 -26.56
C ASP A 482 7.69 -33.11 -26.59
N VAL A 483 6.82 -32.11 -26.34
CA VAL A 483 7.26 -30.71 -26.20
C VAL A 483 8.21 -30.51 -25.02
N VAL A 484 7.96 -31.16 -23.88
CA VAL A 484 8.83 -31.11 -22.70
C VAL A 484 10.19 -31.74 -23.01
N GLU A 485 10.21 -32.89 -23.68
CA GLU A 485 11.44 -33.55 -24.10
C GLU A 485 12.22 -32.63 -25.05
N ASP A 486 11.60 -32.05 -26.07
CA ASP A 486 12.25 -31.11 -27.00
C ASP A 486 12.89 -29.91 -26.29
N ILE A 487 12.20 -29.31 -25.32
CA ILE A 487 12.74 -28.19 -24.51
C ILE A 487 13.98 -28.63 -23.72
N VAL A 488 13.92 -29.81 -23.09
CA VAL A 488 15.01 -30.33 -22.25
C VAL A 488 16.18 -30.82 -23.12
N TRP A 489 15.93 -31.33 -24.32
CA TRP A 489 16.97 -31.79 -25.26
C TRP A 489 17.86 -30.64 -25.77
N GLN A 490 17.33 -29.42 -25.86
CA GLN A 490 18.10 -28.24 -26.27
C GLN A 490 19.19 -27.86 -25.26
N ASP A 491 19.01 -28.16 -23.97
CA ASP A 491 20.02 -27.99 -22.93
C ASP A 491 19.91 -29.10 -21.87
N ALA A 492 20.77 -30.10 -22.01
CA ALA A 492 20.80 -31.27 -21.14
C ALA A 492 21.07 -30.96 -19.66
N SER A 493 21.51 -29.75 -19.30
CA SER A 493 21.72 -29.34 -17.91
C SER A 493 20.49 -28.72 -17.24
N THR A 494 19.46 -28.40 -18.04
CA THR A 494 18.29 -27.62 -17.61
C THR A 494 17.08 -28.50 -17.29
N ARG A 495 16.33 -28.16 -16.23
CA ARG A 495 15.03 -28.74 -15.85
C ARG A 495 13.91 -27.77 -16.21
N LEU A 496 12.75 -28.30 -16.62
CA LEU A 496 11.55 -27.50 -16.91
C LEU A 496 10.60 -27.50 -15.72
N LEU A 497 10.21 -26.32 -15.25
CA LEU A 497 9.14 -26.11 -14.28
C LEU A 497 7.94 -25.48 -14.98
N LEU A 498 6.81 -26.17 -14.94
CA LEU A 498 5.51 -25.63 -15.39
C LEU A 498 4.68 -25.23 -14.17
N VAL A 499 4.21 -23.99 -14.12
CA VAL A 499 3.40 -23.45 -13.03
C VAL A 499 1.99 -23.17 -13.55
N ALA A 500 0.99 -23.89 -13.04
CA ALA A 500 -0.41 -23.57 -13.29
C ALA A 500 -0.99 -22.86 -12.05
N ASP A 501 -1.08 -21.53 -12.13
CA ASP A 501 -1.66 -20.71 -11.06
C ASP A 501 -3.20 -20.67 -11.17
N GLN A 502 -3.88 -20.57 -10.02
CA GLN A 502 -5.35 -20.55 -9.92
C GLN A 502 -6.01 -21.75 -10.60
N PHE A 503 -5.55 -22.95 -10.26
CA PHE A 503 -6.01 -24.19 -10.88
C PHE A 503 -7.51 -24.45 -10.69
N GLU A 504 -8.15 -23.83 -9.71
CA GLU A 504 -9.61 -23.82 -9.55
C GLU A 504 -10.38 -23.27 -10.77
N GLU A 505 -9.75 -22.46 -11.62
CA GLU A 505 -10.35 -21.95 -12.87
C GLU A 505 -10.80 -23.08 -13.80
N LEU A 506 -10.11 -24.23 -13.74
CA LEU A 506 -10.45 -25.42 -14.49
C LEU A 506 -11.87 -25.93 -14.16
N TYR A 507 -12.33 -25.72 -12.93
CA TYR A 507 -13.65 -26.17 -12.47
C TYR A 507 -14.70 -25.07 -12.53
N THR A 508 -14.29 -23.80 -12.50
CA THR A 508 -15.20 -22.64 -12.46
C THR A 508 -15.45 -22.01 -13.83
N LEU A 509 -14.47 -22.03 -14.74
CA LEU A 509 -14.53 -21.36 -16.04
C LEU A 509 -14.66 -22.36 -17.21
N CYS A 510 -13.91 -23.46 -17.20
CA CYS A 510 -13.96 -24.45 -18.27
C CYS A 510 -15.26 -25.28 -18.22
N ARG A 511 -16.13 -25.07 -19.21
CA ARG A 511 -17.45 -25.74 -19.29
C ARG A 511 -17.43 -27.10 -19.99
N ASP A 512 -16.41 -27.36 -20.81
CA ASP A 512 -16.26 -28.62 -21.53
C ASP A 512 -15.58 -29.67 -20.63
N ALA A 513 -16.35 -30.68 -20.22
CA ALA A 513 -15.86 -31.75 -19.37
C ALA A 513 -14.84 -32.67 -20.08
N GLN A 514 -14.97 -32.83 -21.41
CA GLN A 514 -14.05 -33.64 -22.19
C GLN A 514 -12.71 -32.93 -22.36
N GLU A 515 -12.73 -31.63 -22.69
CA GLU A 515 -11.52 -30.82 -22.75
C GLU A 515 -10.78 -30.80 -21.41
N ARG A 516 -11.53 -30.67 -20.31
CA ARG A 516 -10.99 -30.71 -18.95
C ARG A 516 -10.25 -32.02 -18.64
N GLN A 517 -10.84 -33.15 -19.03
CA GLN A 517 -10.24 -34.46 -18.80
C GLN A 517 -8.97 -34.64 -19.63
N VAL A 518 -9.03 -34.35 -20.93
CA VAL A 518 -7.86 -34.42 -21.82
C VAL A 518 -6.72 -33.54 -21.30
N PHE A 519 -7.03 -32.31 -20.87
CA PHE A 519 -6.03 -31.41 -20.28
C PHE A 519 -5.35 -32.00 -19.04
N LEU A 520 -6.11 -32.60 -18.12
CA LEU A 520 -5.57 -33.26 -16.94
C LEU A 520 -4.68 -34.45 -17.31
N ASP A 521 -5.11 -35.26 -18.29
CA ASP A 521 -4.36 -36.41 -18.77
C ASP A 521 -3.00 -35.98 -19.35
N ARG A 522 -2.97 -34.94 -20.20
CA ARG A 522 -1.70 -34.42 -20.75
C ARG A 522 -0.74 -33.92 -19.68
N LEU A 523 -1.25 -33.21 -18.66
CA LEU A 523 -0.41 -32.74 -17.55
C LEU A 523 0.18 -33.90 -16.74
N LEU A 524 -0.62 -34.94 -16.47
CA LEU A 524 -0.20 -36.10 -15.69
C LEU A 524 0.77 -37.00 -16.47
N GLU A 525 0.58 -37.14 -17.78
CA GLU A 525 1.51 -37.84 -18.69
C GLU A 525 2.89 -37.19 -18.68
N ALA A 526 2.95 -35.85 -18.67
CA ALA A 526 4.20 -35.09 -18.58
C ALA A 526 4.80 -35.10 -17.17
N ALA A 527 3.99 -35.24 -16.11
CA ALA A 527 4.43 -35.31 -14.71
C ALA A 527 5.05 -36.67 -14.35
N ASN A 528 6.04 -37.12 -15.13
CA ASN A 528 6.75 -38.37 -14.95
C ASN A 528 8.13 -38.15 -14.29
N PRO A 529 8.49 -38.88 -13.21
CA PRO A 529 9.81 -38.78 -12.58
C PRO A 529 11.02 -39.01 -13.50
N SER A 530 10.84 -39.70 -14.62
CA SER A 530 11.92 -39.93 -15.59
C SER A 530 12.23 -38.71 -16.47
N LEU A 531 11.33 -37.72 -16.49
CA LEU A 531 11.51 -36.47 -17.22
C LEU A 531 12.15 -35.42 -16.30
N LYS A 532 12.98 -34.53 -16.86
CA LYS A 532 13.51 -33.36 -16.13
C LYS A 532 12.45 -32.27 -16.03
N PHE A 533 11.28 -32.64 -15.52
CA PHE A 533 10.07 -31.84 -15.49
C PHE A 533 9.47 -31.82 -14.08
N ALA A 534 8.93 -30.67 -13.68
CA ALA A 534 8.11 -30.53 -12.50
C ALA A 534 6.89 -29.65 -12.81
N LEU A 535 5.73 -30.03 -12.29
CA LEU A 535 4.49 -29.28 -12.37
C LEU A 535 4.13 -28.76 -10.98
N VAL A 536 3.94 -27.44 -10.87
CA VAL A 536 3.44 -26.78 -9.66
C VAL A 536 2.04 -26.24 -9.93
N LEU A 537 1.08 -26.64 -9.10
CA LEU A 537 -0.31 -26.16 -9.17
C LEU A 537 -0.63 -25.34 -7.93
N THR A 538 -1.27 -24.18 -8.07
CA THR A 538 -1.90 -23.50 -6.92
C THR A 538 -3.40 -23.79 -6.93
N LEU A 539 -3.95 -24.25 -5.82
CA LEU A 539 -5.36 -24.65 -5.73
C LEU A 539 -6.00 -24.12 -4.45
N ARG A 540 -7.22 -23.58 -4.57
CA ARG A 540 -8.05 -23.26 -3.41
C ARG A 540 -8.50 -24.52 -2.67
N ALA A 541 -8.42 -24.49 -1.34
CA ALA A 541 -8.82 -25.62 -0.49
C ALA A 541 -10.27 -26.09 -0.75
N ASP A 542 -11.19 -25.15 -1.01
CA ASP A 542 -12.59 -25.43 -1.34
C ASP A 542 -12.78 -26.28 -2.61
N PHE A 543 -11.78 -26.26 -3.50
CA PHE A 543 -11.81 -26.96 -4.79
C PHE A 543 -11.09 -28.32 -4.78
N LEU A 544 -10.50 -28.69 -3.63
CA LEU A 544 -9.80 -29.97 -3.49
C LEU A 544 -10.76 -31.15 -3.71
N GLY A 545 -12.03 -31.02 -3.31
CA GLY A 545 -13.03 -32.05 -3.55
C GLY A 545 -13.26 -32.34 -5.05
N GLN A 546 -13.33 -31.31 -5.90
CA GLN A 546 -13.45 -31.55 -7.35
C GLN A 546 -12.14 -32.12 -7.93
N ALA A 547 -10.98 -31.68 -7.46
CA ALA A 547 -9.70 -32.24 -7.91
C ALA A 547 -9.58 -33.73 -7.58
N LEU A 548 -9.99 -34.13 -6.37
CA LEU A 548 -9.98 -35.52 -5.92
C LEU A 548 -11.06 -36.38 -6.60
N SER A 549 -12.09 -35.78 -7.20
CA SER A 549 -13.10 -36.53 -7.97
C SER A 549 -12.51 -37.19 -9.23
N TYR A 550 -11.38 -36.67 -9.74
CA TYR A 550 -10.64 -37.26 -10.84
C TYR A 550 -9.53 -38.18 -10.34
N ARG A 551 -9.72 -39.50 -10.48
CA ARG A 551 -8.84 -40.51 -9.85
C ARG A 551 -7.35 -40.38 -10.20
N PRO A 552 -6.94 -40.21 -11.47
CA PRO A 552 -5.52 -40.06 -11.82
C PRO A 552 -4.85 -38.86 -11.14
N LEU A 553 -5.54 -37.72 -11.08
CA LEU A 553 -5.05 -36.54 -10.37
C LEU A 553 -4.99 -36.77 -8.86
N ALA A 554 -6.00 -37.44 -8.29
CA ALA A 554 -6.00 -37.78 -6.87
C ALA A 554 -4.80 -38.64 -6.46
N ASP A 555 -4.45 -39.64 -7.27
CA ASP A 555 -3.30 -40.51 -7.03
C ASP A 555 -1.98 -39.73 -7.14
N ALA A 556 -1.86 -38.82 -8.11
CA ALA A 556 -0.67 -37.97 -8.27
C ALA A 556 -0.50 -36.95 -7.12
N LEU A 557 -1.61 -36.43 -6.56
CA LEU A 557 -1.60 -35.48 -5.44
C LEU A 557 -1.24 -36.10 -4.09
N GLN A 558 -1.27 -37.43 -3.92
CA GLN A 558 -0.98 -38.08 -2.64
C GLN A 558 0.44 -37.83 -2.13
N GLN A 559 1.40 -37.65 -3.05
CA GLN A 559 2.81 -37.51 -2.69
C GLN A 559 3.27 -36.06 -2.61
N GLY A 560 2.58 -35.12 -3.28
CA GLY A 560 3.01 -33.74 -3.44
C GLY A 560 1.94 -32.70 -3.14
N ASN A 561 1.43 -32.67 -1.91
CA ASN A 561 0.45 -31.68 -1.46
C ASN A 561 0.98 -30.85 -0.28
N LEU A 562 1.27 -29.58 -0.51
CA LEU A 562 1.74 -28.64 0.51
C LEU A 562 0.60 -27.72 0.92
N MET A 563 0.22 -27.80 2.20
CA MET A 563 -0.86 -27.00 2.77
C MET A 563 -0.30 -25.65 3.26
N LEU A 564 -0.73 -24.57 2.61
CA LEU A 564 -0.37 -23.21 2.99
C LEU A 564 -1.44 -22.62 3.94
N GLY A 565 -1.15 -22.68 5.23
CA GLY A 565 -1.97 -22.08 6.29
C GLY A 565 -1.82 -20.55 6.39
N PRO A 566 -2.60 -19.89 7.27
CA PRO A 566 -2.37 -18.49 7.63
C PRO A 566 -0.97 -18.30 8.20
N MET A 567 -0.43 -17.08 8.09
CA MET A 567 0.88 -16.76 8.69
C MET A 567 0.77 -16.78 10.22
N ASN A 568 1.80 -17.28 10.89
CA ASN A 568 1.94 -17.12 12.33
C ASN A 568 2.40 -15.69 12.67
N ARG A 569 2.52 -15.38 13.97
CA ARG A 569 2.81 -14.01 14.42
C ARG A 569 4.23 -13.57 14.02
N GLU A 570 5.20 -14.48 14.09
CA GLU A 570 6.59 -14.23 13.70
C GLU A 570 6.73 -13.99 12.19
N GLU A 571 6.06 -14.81 11.39
CA GLU A 571 5.97 -14.66 9.93
C GLU A 571 5.33 -13.31 9.56
N LEU A 572 4.21 -12.94 10.21
CA LEU A 572 3.55 -11.67 9.97
C LEU A 572 4.41 -10.47 10.39
N GLN A 573 5.08 -10.56 11.54
CA GLN A 573 6.00 -9.53 12.00
C GLN A 573 7.13 -9.32 10.98
N ALA A 574 7.72 -10.41 10.48
CA ALA A 574 8.74 -10.34 9.45
C ALA A 574 8.22 -9.68 8.16
N ALA A 575 6.99 -9.99 7.74
CA ALA A 575 6.34 -9.38 6.58
C ALA A 575 6.05 -7.87 6.75
N VAL A 576 5.83 -7.41 7.99
CA VAL A 576 5.57 -5.99 8.29
C VAL A 576 6.86 -5.19 8.48
N GLU A 577 7.85 -5.71 9.20
CA GLU A 577 8.99 -4.89 9.65
C GLU A 577 10.15 -4.92 8.67
N GLN A 578 10.47 -6.10 8.13
CA GLN A 578 11.68 -6.28 7.34
C GLN A 578 11.64 -5.50 6.01
N PRO A 579 10.51 -5.44 5.26
CA PRO A 579 10.47 -4.66 4.04
C PRO A 579 10.64 -3.16 4.30
N ALA A 580 10.09 -2.59 5.38
CA ALA A 580 10.35 -1.20 5.77
C ALA A 580 11.81 -0.97 6.17
N ALA A 581 12.41 -1.91 6.92
CA ALA A 581 13.79 -1.80 7.38
C ALA A 581 14.81 -1.74 6.21
N LEU A 582 14.54 -2.44 5.10
CA LEU A 582 15.36 -2.35 3.88
C LEU A 582 15.51 -0.92 3.34
N PHE A 583 14.54 -0.05 3.66
CA PHE A 583 14.48 1.33 3.20
C PHE A 583 14.78 2.37 4.29
N SER A 584 15.32 1.94 5.43
CA SER A 584 15.53 2.76 6.64
C SER A 584 14.25 3.30 7.27
N VAL A 585 13.11 2.71 6.96
CA VAL A 585 11.83 3.12 7.51
C VAL A 585 11.53 2.28 8.76
N THR A 586 11.17 2.95 9.84
CA THR A 586 10.83 2.31 11.12
C THR A 586 9.34 2.44 11.40
N LEU A 587 8.81 1.57 12.26
CA LEU A 587 7.45 1.70 12.78
C LEU A 587 7.51 2.35 14.16
N GLU A 588 6.52 3.18 14.49
CA GLU A 588 6.33 3.71 15.85
C GLU A 588 6.16 2.55 16.85
N GLU A 589 6.70 2.72 18.06
CA GLU A 589 6.66 1.69 19.11
C GLU A 589 5.22 1.21 19.37
N GLY A 590 4.99 -0.11 19.33
CA GLY A 590 3.66 -0.71 19.53
C GLY A 590 2.76 -0.73 18.28
N LEU A 591 3.18 -0.13 17.16
CA LEU A 591 2.39 -0.14 15.92
C LEU A 591 2.36 -1.51 15.26
N THR A 592 3.46 -2.24 15.25
CA THR A 592 3.51 -3.61 14.69
C THR A 592 2.50 -4.49 15.41
N GLU A 593 2.53 -4.53 16.73
CA GLU A 593 1.65 -5.33 17.58
C GLU A 593 0.18 -4.98 17.33
N ARG A 594 -0.11 -3.68 17.22
CA ARG A 594 -1.45 -3.20 16.91
C ARG A 594 -1.93 -3.64 15.52
N ILE A 595 -1.04 -3.66 14.52
CA ILE A 595 -1.34 -4.17 13.18
C ILE A 595 -1.59 -5.67 13.25
N LEU A 596 -0.71 -6.42 13.93
CA LEU A 596 -0.81 -7.88 14.08
C LEU A 596 -2.08 -8.30 14.81
N ASP A 597 -2.50 -7.58 15.85
CA ASP A 597 -3.73 -7.85 16.60
C ASP A 597 -4.99 -7.54 15.78
N ALA A 598 -4.90 -6.59 14.84
CA ALA A 598 -5.99 -6.26 13.93
C ALA A 598 -6.09 -7.24 12.73
N VAL A 599 -5.01 -7.93 12.36
CA VAL A 599 -5.07 -9.07 11.44
C VAL A 599 -5.69 -10.25 12.18
N SER A 600 -7.02 -10.38 12.12
CA SER A 600 -7.71 -11.53 12.73
C SER A 600 -7.17 -12.85 12.20
N THR A 601 -7.28 -13.94 12.98
CA THR A 601 -6.83 -15.29 12.60
C THR A 601 -7.58 -15.91 11.41
N GLN A 602 -8.45 -15.15 10.74
CA GLN A 602 -9.20 -15.61 9.58
C GLN A 602 -8.34 -15.62 8.32
N ALA A 603 -8.48 -16.67 7.52
CA ALA A 603 -7.80 -16.80 6.25
C ALA A 603 -8.30 -15.74 5.24
N GLY A 604 -7.36 -15.04 4.59
CA GLY A 604 -7.67 -14.08 3.51
C GLY A 604 -7.36 -12.61 3.81
N ASN A 605 -6.79 -12.30 5.00
CA ASN A 605 -6.48 -10.93 5.41
C ASN A 605 -5.09 -10.42 4.97
N LEU A 606 -4.19 -11.26 4.46
CA LEU A 606 -2.85 -10.81 4.04
C LEU A 606 -2.88 -9.71 2.95
N PRO A 607 -3.77 -9.79 1.94
CA PRO A 607 -3.90 -8.71 0.95
C PRO A 607 -4.42 -7.40 1.58
N LEU A 608 -5.28 -7.48 2.60
CA LEU A 608 -5.74 -6.30 3.34
C LEU A 608 -4.60 -5.68 4.16
N LEU A 609 -3.79 -6.52 4.80
CA LEU A 609 -2.58 -6.11 5.53
C LEU A 609 -1.62 -5.37 4.58
N GLU A 610 -1.26 -5.99 3.46
CA GLU A 610 -0.39 -5.38 2.45
C GLU A 610 -0.95 -4.05 1.92
N PHE A 611 -2.26 -3.98 1.72
CA PHE A 611 -2.91 -2.73 1.33
C PHE A 611 -2.81 -1.64 2.40
N ALA A 612 -3.06 -1.97 3.66
CA ALA A 612 -2.93 -1.03 4.77
C ALA A 612 -1.47 -0.55 4.90
N LEU A 613 -0.48 -1.43 4.78
CA LEU A 613 0.94 -1.09 4.81
C LEU A 613 1.35 -0.20 3.62
N HIS A 614 0.81 -0.48 2.43
CA HIS A 614 1.02 0.36 1.25
C HIS A 614 0.47 1.78 1.45
N GLN A 615 -0.74 1.93 1.99
CA GLN A 615 -1.30 3.24 2.32
C GLN A 615 -0.49 3.95 3.41
N LEU A 616 -0.11 3.22 4.46
CA LEU A 616 0.69 3.74 5.56
C LEU A 616 2.05 4.26 5.08
N TRP A 617 2.69 3.54 4.14
CA TRP A 617 3.93 3.96 3.50
C TRP A 617 3.84 5.33 2.83
N THR A 618 2.74 5.60 2.12
CA THR A 618 2.51 6.90 1.46
C THR A 618 2.27 8.05 2.46
N LYS A 619 1.90 7.74 3.70
CA LYS A 619 1.64 8.69 4.78
C LYS A 619 2.75 8.76 5.83
N GLN A 620 3.90 8.15 5.56
CA GLN A 620 5.04 8.16 6.47
C GLN A 620 5.55 9.59 6.74
N ARG A 621 6.14 9.80 7.92
CA ARG A 621 6.78 11.08 8.27
C ARG A 621 8.17 10.81 8.82
N ASN A 622 9.18 11.48 8.28
CA ASN A 622 10.58 11.34 8.69
C ASN A 622 11.03 9.86 8.76
N THR A 623 10.77 9.08 7.70
CA THR A 623 11.07 7.63 7.63
C THR A 623 10.46 6.81 8.78
N GLN A 624 9.31 7.23 9.30
CA GLN A 624 8.58 6.50 10.33
C GLN A 624 7.10 6.31 9.95
N LEU A 625 6.60 5.10 10.13
CA LEU A 625 5.18 4.75 10.04
C LEU A 625 4.53 4.98 11.41
N LEU A 626 3.45 5.76 11.45
CA LEU A 626 2.88 6.29 12.70
C LEU A 626 1.49 5.73 13.01
N HIS A 627 1.14 5.63 14.28
CA HIS A 627 -0.21 5.32 14.76
C HIS A 627 -1.24 6.32 14.26
N ALA A 628 -0.89 7.61 14.18
CA ALA A 628 -1.77 8.65 13.67
C ALA A 628 -2.15 8.40 12.21
N ALA A 629 -1.19 8.03 11.37
CA ALA A 629 -1.43 7.69 9.96
C ALA A 629 -2.23 6.38 9.83
N TYR A 630 -1.96 5.39 10.70
CA TYR A 630 -2.73 4.15 10.74
C TYR A 630 -4.21 4.38 11.12
N ASN A 631 -4.48 5.33 12.04
CA ASN A 631 -5.84 5.75 12.36
C ASN A 631 -6.52 6.48 11.20
N GLU A 632 -5.78 7.34 10.49
CA GLU A 632 -6.28 8.11 9.35
C GLU A 632 -6.73 7.19 8.21
N ILE A 633 -6.03 6.09 7.96
CA ILE A 633 -6.44 5.10 6.94
C ILE A 633 -7.58 4.17 7.42
N GLY A 634 -8.03 4.30 8.67
CA GLY A 634 -9.13 3.50 9.24
C GLY A 634 -8.75 2.07 9.65
N GLY A 635 -7.46 1.74 9.74
CA GLY A 635 -6.98 0.38 10.02
C GLY A 635 -7.13 -0.59 8.84
N ILE A 636 -6.88 -1.88 9.07
CA ILE A 636 -6.77 -2.89 7.99
C ILE A 636 -8.07 -3.04 7.18
N GLU A 637 -9.21 -3.30 7.83
CA GLU A 637 -10.47 -3.61 7.10
C GLU A 637 -11.07 -2.38 6.40
N ALA A 638 -11.03 -1.20 7.02
CA ALA A 638 -11.62 0.01 6.46
C ALA A 638 -10.73 0.66 5.38
N SER A 639 -9.43 0.39 5.37
CA SER A 639 -8.48 1.00 4.42
C SER A 639 -8.84 0.73 2.96
N VAL A 640 -9.13 -0.54 2.60
CA VAL A 640 -9.48 -0.92 1.22
C VAL A 640 -10.81 -0.28 0.78
N ALA A 641 -11.81 -0.29 1.66
CA ALA A 641 -13.13 0.27 1.37
C ALA A 641 -13.06 1.79 1.20
N GLY A 642 -12.42 2.49 2.13
CA GLY A 642 -12.24 3.94 2.11
C GLY A 642 -11.44 4.40 0.89
N TYR A 643 -10.38 3.68 0.51
CA TYR A 643 -9.60 4.00 -0.68
C TYR A 643 -10.40 3.77 -1.98
N ALA A 644 -11.09 2.64 -2.12
CA ALA A 644 -11.92 2.38 -3.30
C ALA A 644 -13.02 3.45 -3.46
N GLU A 645 -13.62 3.86 -2.34
CA GLU A 645 -14.61 4.92 -2.30
C GLU A 645 -14.01 6.30 -2.64
N GLN A 646 -12.81 6.61 -2.15
CA GLN A 646 -12.09 7.83 -2.52
C GLN A 646 -11.76 7.87 -4.02
N VAL A 647 -11.21 6.78 -4.58
CA VAL A 647 -10.92 6.67 -6.02
C VAL A 647 -12.19 6.87 -6.84
N TYR A 648 -13.29 6.22 -6.45
CA TYR A 648 -14.59 6.38 -7.11
C TYR A 648 -15.14 7.80 -7.01
N ASN A 649 -15.05 8.43 -5.84
CA ASN A 649 -15.55 9.78 -5.61
C ASN A 649 -14.78 10.85 -6.40
N ASN A 650 -13.51 10.58 -6.71
CA ASN A 650 -12.66 11.44 -7.53
C ASN A 650 -12.94 11.32 -9.04
N LEU A 651 -13.69 10.30 -9.49
CA LEU A 651 -14.11 10.19 -10.89
C LEU A 651 -15.14 11.28 -11.23
N LYS A 652 -15.19 11.71 -12.50
CA LYS A 652 -16.24 12.62 -12.97
C LYS A 652 -17.59 11.89 -13.00
N GLU A 653 -18.70 12.62 -12.89
CA GLU A 653 -20.04 12.02 -12.92
C GLU A 653 -20.31 11.04 -14.09
N PRO A 654 -19.96 11.32 -15.36
CA PRO A 654 -20.11 10.33 -16.43
C PRO A 654 -19.16 9.12 -16.32
N GLU A 655 -18.01 9.27 -15.64
CA GLU A 655 -17.07 8.18 -15.38
C GLU A 655 -17.54 7.28 -14.23
N LYS A 656 -18.22 7.83 -13.22
CA LYS A 656 -18.80 7.06 -12.11
C LYS A 656 -19.79 6.00 -12.59
N GLU A 657 -20.71 6.37 -13.49
CA GLU A 657 -21.66 5.40 -14.05
C GLU A 657 -20.97 4.37 -14.95
N ARG A 658 -19.93 4.75 -15.70
CA ARG A 658 -19.11 3.78 -16.46
C ARG A 658 -18.39 2.81 -15.51
N ALA A 659 -17.72 3.31 -14.47
CA ALA A 659 -17.04 2.51 -13.46
C ALA A 659 -17.97 1.51 -12.79
N ARG A 660 -19.18 1.94 -12.40
CA ARG A 660 -20.20 1.06 -11.81
C ARG A 660 -20.53 -0.13 -12.72
N ARG A 661 -20.74 0.11 -14.02
CA ARG A 661 -21.02 -0.96 -15.01
C ARG A 661 -19.83 -1.90 -15.17
N ILE A 662 -18.62 -1.35 -15.27
CA ILE A 662 -17.39 -2.14 -15.35
C ILE A 662 -17.30 -3.08 -14.15
N PHE A 663 -17.37 -2.57 -12.92
CA PHE A 663 -17.26 -3.40 -11.72
C PHE A 663 -18.34 -4.48 -11.62
N LEU A 664 -19.59 -4.20 -12.05
CA LEU A 664 -20.65 -5.21 -12.10
C LEU A 664 -20.33 -6.37 -13.06
N ASP A 665 -19.66 -6.08 -14.18
CA ASP A 665 -19.25 -7.10 -15.15
C ASP A 665 -18.06 -7.94 -14.66
N LEU A 666 -17.28 -7.43 -13.70
CA LEU A 666 -16.10 -8.07 -13.10
C LEU A 666 -16.38 -8.89 -11.83
N VAL A 667 -17.65 -9.05 -11.43
CA VAL A 667 -18.03 -9.88 -10.27
C VAL A 667 -18.68 -11.17 -10.75
N SER A 668 -18.32 -12.31 -10.18
CA SER A 668 -19.01 -13.60 -10.32
C SER A 668 -19.91 -13.89 -9.11
N LEU A 669 -21.19 -14.17 -9.38
CA LEU A 669 -22.18 -14.48 -8.34
C LEU A 669 -22.08 -15.96 -7.93
N GLY A 670 -21.89 -16.21 -6.63
CA GLY A 670 -21.93 -17.55 -6.08
C GLY A 670 -23.38 -18.02 -5.84
N GLU A 671 -23.76 -19.21 -6.32
CA GLU A 671 -25.10 -19.75 -6.05
C GLU A 671 -25.27 -20.22 -4.59
N ARG A 672 -24.16 -20.59 -3.91
CA ARG A 672 -24.06 -20.99 -2.49
C ARG A 672 -22.72 -20.64 -1.81
N THR A 673 -21.88 -19.88 -2.50
CA THR A 673 -20.55 -19.45 -2.06
C THR A 673 -20.49 -17.93 -2.08
N GLU A 674 -19.44 -17.34 -1.50
CA GLU A 674 -19.22 -15.89 -1.60
C GLU A 674 -19.09 -15.42 -3.06
N ASP A 675 -19.44 -14.16 -3.30
CA ASP A 675 -19.22 -13.52 -4.60
C ASP A 675 -17.71 -13.41 -4.85
N THR A 676 -17.28 -13.85 -6.03
CA THR A 676 -15.87 -13.90 -6.44
C THR A 676 -15.60 -12.92 -7.57
N ARG A 677 -14.34 -12.66 -7.90
CA ARG A 677 -14.01 -11.84 -9.07
C ARG A 677 -14.19 -12.63 -10.37
N ARG A 678 -14.44 -11.92 -11.47
CA ARG A 678 -14.57 -12.47 -12.82
C ARG A 678 -13.58 -11.77 -13.75
N LEU A 679 -12.97 -12.55 -14.64
CA LEU A 679 -12.21 -12.04 -15.78
C LEU A 679 -13.19 -11.67 -16.91
N ALA A 680 -13.08 -10.46 -17.45
CA ALA A 680 -13.86 -9.98 -18.60
C ALA A 680 -12.96 -9.51 -19.74
N THR A 681 -13.39 -9.65 -20.99
CA THR A 681 -12.61 -9.16 -22.15
C THR A 681 -12.93 -7.70 -22.49
N ARG A 682 -12.02 -7.03 -23.21
CA ARG A 682 -12.22 -5.66 -23.71
C ARG A 682 -13.51 -5.52 -24.53
N VAL A 683 -13.90 -6.55 -25.28
CA VAL A 683 -15.15 -6.58 -26.05
C VAL A 683 -16.37 -6.65 -25.14
N GLU A 684 -16.31 -7.42 -24.06
CA GLU A 684 -17.40 -7.55 -23.09
C GLU A 684 -17.61 -6.26 -22.30
N VAL A 685 -16.52 -5.63 -21.84
CA VAL A 685 -16.55 -4.39 -21.06
C VAL A 685 -16.87 -3.18 -21.94
N GLY A 686 -16.56 -3.24 -23.24
CA GLY A 686 -16.80 -2.19 -24.22
C GLY A 686 -15.58 -1.30 -24.47
N GLU A 687 -15.28 -1.08 -25.75
CA GLU A 687 -14.17 -0.22 -26.20
C GLU A 687 -14.23 1.19 -25.60
N GLU A 688 -15.43 1.74 -25.44
CA GLU A 688 -15.65 3.08 -24.90
C GLU A 688 -15.35 3.23 -23.40
N ASN A 689 -15.08 2.12 -22.71
CA ASN A 689 -14.77 2.09 -21.27
C ASN A 689 -13.28 1.80 -21.01
N TRP A 690 -12.49 1.51 -22.05
CA TRP A 690 -11.11 1.03 -21.90
C TRP A 690 -10.14 2.12 -21.43
N ASP A 691 -10.43 3.39 -21.74
CA ASP A 691 -9.77 4.56 -21.16
C ASP A 691 -9.85 4.55 -19.63
N LEU A 692 -11.06 4.29 -19.11
CA LEU A 692 -11.33 4.24 -17.68
C LEU A 692 -10.79 2.97 -17.03
N VAL A 693 -10.85 1.81 -17.71
CA VAL A 693 -10.18 0.59 -17.23
C VAL A 693 -8.69 0.82 -17.06
N THR A 694 -8.05 1.48 -18.03
CA THR A 694 -6.62 1.82 -17.95
C THR A 694 -6.33 2.76 -16.79
N ALA A 695 -7.19 3.75 -16.55
CA ALA A 695 -7.06 4.65 -15.40
C ALA A 695 -7.24 3.90 -14.05
N LEU A 696 -8.22 2.99 -13.95
CA LEU A 696 -8.49 2.18 -12.76
C LEU A 696 -7.40 1.13 -12.50
N ALA A 697 -6.70 0.67 -13.55
CA ALA A 697 -5.55 -0.24 -13.47
C ALA A 697 -4.23 0.51 -13.18
N GLY A 698 -4.18 1.80 -13.52
CA GLY A 698 -3.00 2.64 -13.39
C GLY A 698 -2.53 2.81 -11.95
N GLU A 699 -1.30 3.31 -11.80
CA GLU A 699 -0.61 3.40 -10.50
C GLU A 699 -1.37 4.21 -9.45
N SER A 700 -2.22 5.14 -9.87
CA SER A 700 -3.00 6.04 -9.01
C SER A 700 -4.26 5.42 -8.40
N ALA A 701 -4.83 4.37 -9.02
CA ALA A 701 -6.12 3.79 -8.63
C ALA A 701 -6.03 2.30 -8.26
N ARG A 702 -5.29 1.50 -9.03
CA ARG A 702 -4.97 0.09 -8.71
C ARG A 702 -6.16 -0.78 -8.24
N LEU A 703 -7.38 -0.54 -8.73
CA LEU A 703 -8.58 -1.29 -8.33
C LEU A 703 -8.84 -2.51 -9.22
N VAL A 704 -8.28 -2.51 -10.43
CA VAL A 704 -8.40 -3.60 -11.41
C VAL A 704 -7.02 -3.96 -11.97
N VAL A 705 -6.91 -5.14 -12.56
CA VAL A 705 -5.70 -5.61 -13.24
C VAL A 705 -6.07 -5.90 -14.68
N THR A 706 -5.26 -5.41 -15.61
CA THR A 706 -5.38 -5.76 -17.03
C THR A 706 -4.42 -6.89 -17.39
N GLY A 707 -4.85 -7.73 -18.31
CA GLY A 707 -4.05 -8.82 -18.84
C GLY A 707 -4.36 -9.04 -20.32
N LEU A 708 -3.73 -10.05 -20.91
CA LEU A 708 -4.02 -10.46 -22.29
C LEU A 708 -4.60 -11.87 -22.26
N ASN A 709 -5.80 -12.05 -22.82
CA ASN A 709 -6.28 -13.38 -23.14
C ASN A 709 -5.44 -13.90 -24.31
N LEU A 710 -4.54 -14.82 -24.00
CA LEU A 710 -3.60 -15.36 -24.97
C LEU A 710 -4.29 -16.18 -26.09
N ALA A 711 -5.54 -16.62 -25.87
CA ALA A 711 -6.29 -17.41 -26.85
C ALA A 711 -6.92 -16.58 -27.97
N THR A 712 -7.42 -15.40 -27.64
CA THR A 712 -8.03 -14.47 -28.59
C THR A 712 -7.07 -13.33 -28.98
N GLY A 713 -6.04 -13.10 -28.16
CA GLY A 713 -5.20 -11.92 -28.23
C GLY A 713 -5.94 -10.65 -27.79
N GLU A 714 -7.11 -10.76 -27.16
CA GLU A 714 -7.87 -9.64 -26.61
C GLU A 714 -7.35 -9.26 -25.22
N GLU A 715 -7.38 -7.98 -24.91
CA GLU A 715 -7.09 -7.53 -23.54
C GLU A 715 -8.24 -7.91 -22.61
N THR A 716 -7.90 -8.15 -21.36
CA THR A 716 -8.80 -8.59 -20.30
C THR A 716 -8.62 -7.72 -19.08
N VAL A 717 -9.64 -7.71 -18.23
CA VAL A 717 -9.63 -6.99 -16.95
C VAL A 717 -10.29 -7.85 -15.87
N GLU A 718 -9.74 -7.80 -14.66
CA GLU A 718 -10.31 -8.38 -13.45
C GLU A 718 -10.18 -7.42 -12.26
N ILE A 719 -11.01 -7.59 -11.22
CA ILE A 719 -10.82 -6.87 -9.95
C ILE A 719 -9.52 -7.36 -9.30
N VAL A 720 -8.69 -6.42 -8.80
CA VAL A 720 -7.39 -6.76 -8.22
C VAL A 720 -7.49 -7.77 -7.07
N HIS A 721 -8.54 -7.69 -6.25
CA HIS A 721 -8.79 -8.64 -5.17
C HIS A 721 -10.26 -8.74 -4.75
N GLU A 722 -10.71 -9.94 -4.32
CA GLU A 722 -12.07 -10.19 -3.79
C GLU A 722 -12.42 -9.34 -2.57
N ALA A 723 -11.39 -8.83 -1.87
CA ALA A 723 -11.54 -7.91 -0.75
C ALA A 723 -12.37 -6.68 -1.11
N LEU A 724 -12.25 -6.17 -2.34
CA LEU A 724 -13.06 -5.05 -2.81
C LEU A 724 -14.54 -5.44 -2.86
N ILE A 725 -14.88 -6.67 -3.27
CA ILE A 725 -16.28 -7.14 -3.31
C ILE A 725 -16.84 -7.30 -1.89
N ARG A 726 -15.98 -7.68 -0.93
CA ARG A 726 -16.39 -7.93 0.46
C ARG A 726 -16.50 -6.65 1.29
N HIS A 727 -15.56 -5.73 1.18
CA HIS A 727 -15.44 -4.60 2.09
C HIS A 727 -15.91 -3.28 1.47
N TRP A 728 -15.94 -3.15 0.13
CA TRP A 728 -16.47 -1.95 -0.52
C TRP A 728 -18.00 -1.98 -0.52
N SER A 729 -18.59 -1.26 0.44
CA SER A 729 -20.03 -1.15 0.66
C SER A 729 -20.81 -0.80 -0.61
N LEU A 730 -20.30 0.14 -1.40
CA LEU A 730 -20.93 0.62 -2.62
C LEU A 730 -20.97 -0.46 -3.72
N LEU A 731 -19.86 -1.18 -3.94
CA LEU A 731 -19.81 -2.30 -4.89
C LEU A 731 -20.74 -3.43 -4.44
N ARG A 732 -20.74 -3.77 -3.16
CA ARG A 732 -21.64 -4.78 -2.60
C ARG A 732 -23.11 -4.39 -2.80
N LYS A 733 -23.44 -3.12 -2.60
CA LYS A 733 -24.79 -2.59 -2.89
C LYS A 733 -25.11 -2.74 -4.37
N TRP A 734 -24.22 -2.38 -5.29
CA TRP A 734 -24.43 -2.55 -6.73
C TRP A 734 -24.67 -4.01 -7.11
N VAL A 735 -23.84 -4.93 -6.62
CA VAL A 735 -23.94 -6.37 -6.90
C VAL A 735 -25.27 -6.92 -6.38
N ASN A 736 -25.65 -6.58 -5.14
CA ASN A 736 -26.90 -7.04 -4.54
C ASN A 736 -28.12 -6.49 -5.28
N ASP A 737 -28.12 -5.20 -5.61
CA ASP A 737 -29.19 -4.52 -6.33
C ASP A 737 -29.41 -5.11 -7.73
N ASN A 738 -28.33 -5.55 -8.38
CA ASN A 738 -28.37 -6.08 -9.73
C ASN A 738 -28.32 -7.62 -9.79
N ARG A 739 -28.34 -8.33 -8.65
CA ARG A 739 -28.10 -9.78 -8.60
C ARG A 739 -29.03 -10.59 -9.51
N LYS A 740 -30.34 -10.32 -9.47
CA LYS A 740 -31.34 -11.00 -10.31
C LYS A 740 -31.07 -10.76 -11.81
N TYR A 741 -30.73 -9.52 -12.18
CA TYR A 741 -30.45 -9.11 -13.54
C TYR A 741 -29.12 -9.67 -14.06
N LEU A 742 -28.08 -9.71 -13.23
CA LEU A 742 -26.79 -10.34 -13.54
C LEU A 742 -26.95 -11.85 -13.79
N ILE A 743 -27.77 -12.56 -13.00
CA ILE A 743 -28.09 -13.97 -13.24
C ILE A 743 -28.80 -14.14 -14.59
N GLN A 744 -29.78 -13.28 -14.89
CA GLN A 744 -30.53 -13.33 -16.14
C GLN A 744 -29.65 -13.01 -17.35
N LYS A 745 -28.80 -11.99 -17.27
CA LYS A 745 -27.76 -11.66 -18.26
C LYS A 745 -26.92 -12.90 -18.57
N ARG A 746 -26.37 -13.54 -17.54
CA ARG A 746 -25.54 -14.75 -17.68
C ARG A 746 -26.27 -15.89 -18.36
N LYS A 747 -27.54 -16.13 -18.02
CA LYS A 747 -28.35 -17.18 -18.67
C LYS A 747 -28.54 -16.90 -20.17
N ILE A 748 -28.80 -15.66 -20.55
CA ILE A 748 -28.95 -15.26 -21.95
C ILE A 748 -27.61 -15.42 -22.69
N GLU A 749 -26.51 -14.96 -22.11
CA GLU A 749 -25.18 -15.03 -22.72
C GLU A 749 -24.65 -16.47 -22.83
N ALA A 750 -24.94 -17.31 -21.83
CA ALA A 750 -24.63 -18.74 -21.89
C ALA A 750 -25.40 -19.44 -23.02
N ALA A 751 -26.71 -19.19 -23.14
CA ALA A 751 -27.53 -19.75 -24.22
C ALA A 751 -27.09 -19.25 -25.61
N ALA A 752 -26.70 -17.98 -25.72
CA ALA A 752 -26.18 -17.41 -26.97
C ALA A 752 -24.84 -18.06 -27.38
N SER A 753 -23.97 -18.31 -26.40
CA SER A 753 -22.69 -19.00 -26.62
C SER A 753 -22.90 -20.45 -27.08
N GLU A 754 -23.83 -21.17 -26.43
CA GLU A 754 -24.20 -22.52 -26.83
C GLU A 754 -24.78 -22.58 -28.25
N TRP A 755 -25.65 -21.64 -28.60
CA TRP A 755 -26.18 -21.50 -29.96
C TRP A 755 -25.07 -21.29 -30.99
N GLN A 756 -24.03 -20.49 -30.68
CA GLN A 756 -22.88 -20.30 -31.57
C GLN A 756 -22.06 -21.58 -31.72
N ILE A 757 -21.73 -22.26 -30.62
CA ILE A 757 -20.94 -23.50 -30.62
C ILE A 757 -21.63 -24.59 -31.44
N LYS A 758 -22.97 -24.67 -31.37
CA LYS A 758 -23.76 -25.65 -32.13
C LYS A 758 -24.02 -25.22 -33.58
N GLY A 759 -23.33 -24.21 -34.10
CA GLY A 759 -23.43 -23.80 -35.50
C GLY A 759 -24.68 -22.97 -35.83
N LYS A 760 -25.22 -22.23 -34.85
CA LYS A 760 -26.39 -21.34 -34.99
C LYS A 760 -27.69 -22.04 -35.43
N VAL A 761 -27.86 -23.30 -35.02
CA VAL A 761 -29.04 -24.13 -35.36
C VAL A 761 -30.32 -23.58 -34.69
N LYS A 762 -31.45 -23.69 -35.38
CA LYS A 762 -32.74 -23.07 -34.98
C LYS A 762 -33.31 -23.59 -33.66
N ASP A 763 -33.05 -24.85 -33.32
CA ASP A 763 -33.64 -25.53 -32.15
C ASP A 763 -33.13 -24.96 -30.81
N TYR A 764 -31.98 -24.29 -30.84
CA TYR A 764 -31.36 -23.66 -29.68
C TYR A 764 -31.78 -22.18 -29.49
N LEU A 765 -32.61 -21.63 -30.40
CA LEU A 765 -33.14 -20.27 -30.27
C LEU A 765 -34.15 -20.17 -29.12
N LEU A 766 -34.20 -19.01 -28.46
CA LEU A 766 -35.14 -18.77 -27.37
C LEU A 766 -36.58 -18.81 -27.88
N GLN A 767 -37.47 -19.50 -27.15
CA GLN A 767 -38.89 -19.59 -27.46
C GLN A 767 -39.77 -19.19 -26.26
N GLY A 768 -41.04 -18.89 -26.53
CA GLY A 768 -42.06 -18.63 -25.51
C GLY A 768 -41.64 -17.60 -24.46
N LYS A 769 -41.75 -17.98 -23.18
CA LYS A 769 -41.45 -17.13 -22.02
C LYS A 769 -39.98 -16.71 -21.95
N ALA A 770 -39.06 -17.57 -22.37
CA ALA A 770 -37.62 -17.27 -22.35
C ALA A 770 -37.24 -16.15 -23.33
N LEU A 771 -37.83 -16.15 -24.54
CA LEU A 771 -37.64 -15.07 -25.52
C LEU A 771 -38.27 -13.76 -25.06
N THR A 772 -39.47 -13.82 -24.46
CA THR A 772 -40.11 -12.62 -23.90
C THR A 772 -39.25 -12.02 -22.79
N ASN A 773 -38.77 -12.84 -21.85
CA ASN A 773 -37.90 -12.38 -20.76
C ASN A 773 -36.57 -11.80 -21.27
N ALA A 774 -35.97 -12.37 -22.31
CA ALA A 774 -34.74 -11.84 -22.90
C ALA A 774 -34.95 -10.50 -23.62
N LYS A 775 -36.10 -10.30 -24.27
CA LYS A 775 -36.47 -9.00 -24.87
C LYS A 775 -36.74 -7.93 -23.82
N VAL A 776 -37.47 -8.28 -22.77
CA VAL A 776 -37.75 -7.38 -21.64
C VAL A 776 -36.44 -6.96 -21.01
N PHE A 777 -35.55 -7.92 -20.72
CA PHE A 777 -34.20 -7.64 -20.25
C PHE A 777 -33.42 -6.70 -21.18
N GLN A 778 -33.41 -6.98 -22.49
CA GLN A 778 -32.72 -6.13 -23.48
C GLN A 778 -33.27 -4.70 -23.54
N LYS A 779 -34.57 -4.49 -23.29
CA LYS A 779 -35.23 -3.17 -23.34
C LYS A 779 -35.07 -2.40 -22.02
N GLU A 780 -35.20 -3.07 -20.88
CA GLU A 780 -35.19 -2.45 -19.55
C GLU A 780 -33.77 -2.20 -19.01
N GLN A 781 -32.80 -3.03 -19.41
CA GLN A 781 -31.43 -2.98 -18.89
C GLN A 781 -30.39 -2.54 -19.93
N SER A 782 -30.82 -2.00 -21.08
CA SER A 782 -29.92 -1.56 -22.16
C SER A 782 -28.89 -0.52 -21.73
N GLU A 783 -29.21 0.29 -20.71
CA GLU A 783 -28.35 1.36 -20.21
C GLU A 783 -27.50 0.94 -19.00
N ASN A 784 -27.93 -0.07 -18.22
CA ASN A 784 -27.28 -0.48 -16.97
C ASN A 784 -26.44 -1.75 -17.08
N LEU A 785 -26.86 -2.73 -17.90
CA LEU A 785 -26.16 -4.01 -18.06
C LEU A 785 -26.08 -4.38 -19.54
N ARG A 786 -24.89 -4.20 -20.12
CA ARG A 786 -24.64 -4.45 -21.54
C ARG A 786 -24.70 -5.95 -21.84
N LEU A 787 -25.51 -6.37 -22.81
CA LEU A 787 -25.45 -7.71 -23.38
C LEU A 787 -24.34 -7.79 -24.43
N SER A 788 -23.65 -8.93 -24.51
CA SER A 788 -22.72 -9.22 -25.61
C SER A 788 -23.39 -9.09 -26.99
N GLU A 789 -22.63 -8.73 -28.03
CA GLU A 789 -23.16 -8.65 -29.40
C GLU A 789 -23.74 -9.98 -29.88
N LEU A 790 -23.13 -11.10 -29.46
CA LEU A 790 -23.65 -12.44 -29.71
C LEU A 790 -25.03 -12.64 -29.07
N ALA A 791 -25.23 -12.21 -27.83
CA ALA A 791 -26.53 -12.29 -27.16
C ALA A 791 -27.58 -11.41 -27.85
N LYS A 792 -27.20 -10.21 -28.34
CA LYS A 792 -28.11 -9.35 -29.13
C LYS A 792 -28.47 -10.01 -30.46
N GLU A 793 -27.51 -10.62 -31.15
CA GLU A 793 -27.73 -11.38 -32.39
C GLU A 793 -28.65 -12.58 -32.13
N PHE A 794 -28.40 -13.32 -31.05
CA PHE A 794 -29.19 -14.47 -30.63
C PHE A 794 -30.65 -14.11 -30.33
N ILE A 795 -30.87 -13.00 -29.61
CA ILE A 795 -32.23 -12.48 -29.37
C ILE A 795 -32.88 -12.11 -30.71
N LYS A 796 -32.19 -11.36 -31.59
CA LYS A 796 -32.69 -10.99 -32.92
C LYS A 796 -33.06 -12.22 -33.75
N ALA A 797 -32.18 -13.22 -33.84
CA ALA A 797 -32.45 -14.47 -34.56
C ALA A 797 -33.67 -15.21 -33.97
N SER A 798 -33.78 -15.25 -32.64
CA SER A 798 -34.94 -15.83 -31.95
C SER A 798 -36.23 -15.05 -32.24
N THR A 799 -36.15 -13.71 -32.39
CA THR A 799 -37.31 -12.88 -32.78
C THR A 799 -37.77 -13.17 -34.21
N TRP A 800 -36.80 -13.29 -35.14
CA TRP A 800 -37.06 -13.57 -36.55
C TRP A 800 -37.67 -14.96 -36.73
N GLN A 801 -37.19 -15.96 -35.99
CA GLN A 801 -37.77 -17.30 -36.03
C GLN A 801 -39.22 -17.32 -35.50
N ARG A 802 -39.55 -16.54 -34.46
CA ARG A 802 -40.93 -16.40 -33.96
C ARG A 802 -41.85 -15.73 -35.00
N LEU A 803 -41.36 -14.72 -35.72
CA LEU A 803 -42.11 -14.06 -36.79
C LEU A 803 -42.33 -15.00 -37.98
N SER A 804 -41.30 -15.75 -38.38
CA SER A 804 -41.38 -16.76 -39.44
C SER A 804 -42.34 -17.90 -39.09
N ASN A 805 -42.32 -18.39 -37.86
CA ASN A 805 -43.27 -19.42 -37.40
C ASN A 805 -44.72 -18.92 -37.37
N ARG A 806 -44.96 -17.63 -37.06
CA ARG A 806 -46.30 -17.03 -37.18
C ARG A 806 -46.74 -16.91 -38.63
N LEU A 807 -45.85 -16.52 -39.54
CA LEU A 807 -46.15 -16.43 -40.97
C LEU A 807 -46.43 -17.81 -41.59
N ASN A 808 -45.73 -18.86 -41.15
CA ASN A 808 -45.99 -20.24 -41.61
C ASN A 808 -47.26 -20.86 -40.99
N PHE A 809 -47.74 -20.37 -39.84
CA PHE A 809 -49.04 -20.76 -39.26
C PHE A 809 -50.23 -20.09 -39.98
N PHE A 810 -50.00 -18.95 -40.64
CA PHE A 810 -50.97 -18.26 -41.52
C PHE A 810 -50.79 -18.64 -43.00
N GLY A 811 -50.38 -19.88 -43.28
CA GLY A 811 -50.32 -20.40 -44.64
C GLY A 811 -51.72 -20.67 -45.21
N PHE A 812 -52.37 -19.64 -45.74
CA PHE A 812 -53.13 -19.58 -47.00
C PHE A 812 -54.04 -18.32 -47.00
N GLY A 813 -53.66 -17.31 -47.79
CA GLY A 813 -54.57 -16.22 -48.17
C GLY A 813 -54.28 -14.87 -47.52
N LEU A 814 -53.27 -14.16 -48.02
CA LEU A 814 -53.31 -12.71 -48.33
C LEU A 814 -51.91 -12.25 -48.76
N THR A 815 -51.44 -12.75 -49.90
CA THR A 815 -50.25 -12.23 -50.57
C THR A 815 -50.65 -11.00 -51.40
N ILE A 816 -49.93 -9.90 -51.19
CA ILE A 816 -49.70 -8.72 -52.09
C ILE A 816 -50.13 -7.36 -51.53
N ALA A 817 -51.16 -7.22 -50.67
CA ALA A 817 -51.59 -5.87 -50.23
C ALA A 817 -50.73 -5.25 -49.11
N VAL A 818 -50.12 -6.05 -48.22
CA VAL A 818 -49.39 -5.53 -47.04
C VAL A 818 -47.94 -5.15 -47.38
N LEU A 819 -47.36 -5.68 -48.45
CA LEU A 819 -45.97 -5.41 -48.83
C LEU A 819 -45.75 -4.00 -49.40
N VAL A 820 -46.81 -3.33 -49.87
CA VAL A 820 -46.73 -1.96 -50.41
C VAL A 820 -46.92 -0.91 -49.33
N ALA A 821 -47.73 -1.18 -48.29
CA ALA A 821 -48.01 -0.23 -47.22
C ALA A 821 -46.84 -0.07 -46.21
N VAL A 822 -45.95 -1.06 -46.11
CA VAL A 822 -44.84 -1.06 -45.14
C VAL A 822 -43.59 -0.35 -45.69
N VAL A 823 -43.47 -0.19 -47.02
CA VAL A 823 -42.28 0.41 -47.65
C VAL A 823 -42.38 1.93 -47.78
N SER A 824 -43.58 2.52 -47.73
CA SER A 824 -43.78 3.96 -47.92
C SER A 824 -43.73 4.82 -46.66
N ASN A 825 -43.65 4.25 -45.46
CA ASN A 825 -43.62 5.02 -44.19
C ASN A 825 -42.27 5.02 -43.47
N LEU A 826 -41.18 4.68 -44.16
CA LEU A 826 -39.82 4.81 -43.64
C LEU A 826 -39.06 5.95 -44.35
N LYS A 827 -39.44 7.20 -44.04
CA LYS A 827 -38.55 8.38 -44.01
C LYS A 827 -39.36 9.64 -43.68
N GLN A 828 -38.91 10.40 -42.66
CA GLN A 828 -39.38 11.72 -42.19
C GLN A 828 -40.61 11.72 -41.27
N GLU A 829 -40.43 11.69 -39.94
CA GLU A 829 -40.22 12.89 -39.09
C GLU A 829 -40.08 12.48 -37.61
N GLU A 830 -39.02 13.01 -37.00
CA GLU A 830 -38.78 13.11 -35.58
C GLU A 830 -39.72 14.17 -34.95
N ILE A 831 -40.16 13.91 -33.71
CA ILE A 831 -40.71 14.86 -32.72
C ILE A 831 -42.24 15.18 -32.79
N LEU A 832 -42.91 14.92 -31.65
CA LEU A 832 -44.26 15.37 -31.19
C LEU A 832 -45.53 14.79 -31.86
N PHE A 833 -45.93 13.54 -31.56
CA PHE A 833 -47.36 13.17 -31.46
C PHE A 833 -47.58 11.75 -30.87
N GLU A 834 -47.58 11.57 -29.54
CA GLU A 834 -48.09 10.32 -28.94
C GLU A 834 -48.59 10.52 -27.49
N THR A 835 -49.29 11.63 -27.23
CA THR A 835 -49.93 11.88 -25.92
C THR A 835 -51.40 12.28 -25.99
N SER A 836 -52.03 12.40 -27.16
CA SER A 836 -53.43 12.87 -27.27
C SER A 836 -54.49 11.77 -27.51
N GLU A 837 -54.16 10.59 -28.05
CA GLU A 837 -55.17 9.53 -28.29
C GLU A 837 -55.44 8.62 -27.08
N LYS A 838 -54.49 8.47 -26.15
CA LYS A 838 -54.69 7.66 -24.92
C LYS A 838 -55.52 8.36 -23.83
N LEU A 839 -55.80 9.66 -23.96
CA LEU A 839 -56.54 10.45 -22.96
C LEU A 839 -58.05 10.43 -23.17
N LEU A 840 -58.53 10.34 -24.42
CA LEU A 840 -59.96 10.40 -24.75
C LEU A 840 -60.73 9.13 -24.36
N ASP A 841 -60.08 7.97 -24.36
CA ASP A 841 -60.69 6.68 -24.02
C ASP A 841 -60.78 6.41 -22.50
N VAL A 842 -60.14 7.21 -21.65
CA VAL A 842 -60.24 7.02 -20.18
C VAL A 842 -61.25 8.00 -19.57
N GLU A 843 -61.39 9.20 -20.15
CA GLU A 843 -62.37 10.18 -19.68
C GLU A 843 -63.81 9.84 -20.08
N HIS A 844 -64.03 9.24 -21.25
CA HIS A 844 -65.37 8.85 -21.69
C HIS A 844 -65.94 7.64 -20.90
N TYR A 845 -65.07 6.79 -20.33
CA TYR A 845 -65.47 5.60 -19.57
C TYR A 845 -65.84 5.86 -18.11
N PHE A 846 -65.48 7.01 -17.55
CA PHE A 846 -65.81 7.38 -16.17
C PHE A 846 -67.14 8.13 -16.03
N SER A 847 -67.70 8.65 -17.13
CA SER A 847 -68.94 9.45 -17.12
C SER A 847 -70.23 8.63 -17.27
N SER A 848 -70.16 7.31 -17.52
CA SER A 848 -71.32 6.45 -17.83
C SER A 848 -71.91 5.64 -16.67
N GLY A 849 -71.38 5.76 -15.44
CA GLY A 849 -72.10 5.43 -14.20
C GLY A 849 -72.61 4.00 -13.99
N THR A 850 -72.18 3.01 -14.79
CA THR A 850 -72.63 1.62 -14.67
C THR A 850 -71.41 0.71 -14.63
N PHE A 851 -71.15 0.04 -13.49
CA PHE A 851 -70.02 -0.87 -13.35
C PHE A 851 -70.43 -2.20 -12.74
N GLU A 852 -70.07 -3.29 -13.42
CA GLU A 852 -69.82 -4.59 -12.80
C GLU A 852 -68.37 -4.60 -12.26
N GLU A 853 -68.23 -4.76 -10.95
CA GLU A 853 -67.00 -4.65 -10.16
C GLU A 853 -65.84 -5.52 -10.72
N GLN A 854 -66.16 -6.64 -11.37
CA GLN A 854 -65.20 -7.60 -11.90
C GLN A 854 -64.45 -7.16 -13.16
N GLN A 855 -65.05 -6.40 -14.08
CA GLN A 855 -64.36 -5.91 -15.30
C GLN A 855 -63.39 -4.77 -14.99
N LEU A 856 -63.69 -3.96 -13.97
CA LEU A 856 -62.78 -2.94 -13.48
C LEU A 856 -61.59 -3.60 -12.77
N LEU A 857 -61.79 -4.67 -12.00
CA LEU A 857 -60.71 -5.42 -11.36
C LEU A 857 -59.74 -6.08 -12.37
N GLN A 858 -60.26 -6.67 -13.44
CA GLN A 858 -59.43 -7.33 -14.45
C GLN A 858 -58.60 -6.34 -15.26
N LYS A 859 -59.19 -5.19 -15.62
CA LYS A 859 -58.41 -4.11 -16.22
C LYS A 859 -57.40 -3.54 -15.22
N ILE A 860 -57.68 -3.47 -13.88
CA ILE A 860 -56.78 -3.04 -12.76
C ILE A 860 -55.50 -3.86 -12.73
N GLN A 861 -55.61 -5.16 -12.97
CA GLN A 861 -54.47 -6.06 -12.99
C GLN A 861 -53.51 -5.82 -14.16
N GLU A 862 -53.90 -5.00 -15.14
CA GLU A 862 -53.03 -4.48 -16.21
C GLU A 862 -52.58 -3.00 -15.94
N ARG A 863 -52.91 -2.38 -14.78
CA ARG A 863 -52.87 -0.91 -14.49
C ARG A 863 -51.70 -0.40 -13.63
N LYS A 864 -50.46 -0.55 -14.06
CA LYS A 864 -49.45 0.45 -13.64
C LYS A 864 -49.75 1.79 -14.33
N GLU A 865 -49.82 1.78 -15.66
CA GLU A 865 -49.99 2.98 -16.49
C GLU A 865 -51.33 3.70 -16.26
N ALA A 866 -52.43 2.96 -16.06
CA ALA A 866 -53.73 3.58 -15.86
C ALA A 866 -53.87 4.20 -14.46
N LEU A 867 -53.26 3.63 -13.42
CA LEU A 867 -53.23 4.26 -12.08
C LEU A 867 -52.42 5.55 -12.12
N GLU A 868 -51.24 5.53 -12.75
CA GLU A 868 -50.41 6.72 -12.95
C GLU A 868 -51.15 7.82 -13.75
N THR A 869 -51.90 7.43 -14.78
CA THR A 869 -52.71 8.36 -15.59
C THR A 869 -53.83 9.00 -14.76
N LEU A 870 -54.49 8.22 -13.89
CA LEU A 870 -55.55 8.73 -13.02
C LEU A 870 -55.01 9.65 -11.92
N VAL A 871 -53.82 9.35 -11.38
CA VAL A 871 -53.09 10.22 -10.45
C VAL A 871 -52.70 11.53 -11.15
N LYS A 872 -52.16 11.47 -12.37
CA LYS A 872 -51.85 12.67 -13.18
C LYS A 872 -53.10 13.51 -13.49
N ALA A 873 -54.25 12.87 -13.69
CA ALA A 873 -55.52 13.55 -13.92
C ALA A 873 -56.17 14.11 -12.63
N GLY A 874 -55.59 13.87 -11.45
CA GLY A 874 -56.08 14.40 -10.16
C GLY A 874 -57.45 13.86 -9.71
N LYS A 875 -57.94 12.78 -10.32
CA LYS A 875 -59.27 12.23 -10.02
C LYS A 875 -59.26 11.42 -8.71
N ASN A 876 -60.30 11.59 -7.89
CA ASN A 876 -60.51 10.75 -6.71
C ASN A 876 -60.95 9.35 -7.15
N LEU A 877 -60.15 8.34 -6.82
CA LEU A 877 -60.44 6.95 -7.12
C LEU A 877 -61.35 6.34 -6.04
N PRO A 878 -62.30 5.46 -6.41
CA PRO A 878 -62.99 4.64 -5.41
C PRO A 878 -61.95 3.78 -4.66
N LYS A 879 -62.22 3.44 -3.39
CA LYS A 879 -61.34 2.59 -2.57
C LYS A 879 -61.22 1.20 -3.21
N ILE A 880 -60.19 1.03 -4.04
CA ILE A 880 -59.93 -0.18 -4.81
C ILE A 880 -59.02 -1.12 -4.00
N ASN A 881 -59.25 -2.42 -4.11
CA ASN A 881 -58.33 -3.43 -3.61
C ASN A 881 -57.18 -3.65 -4.59
N LEU A 882 -55.97 -3.24 -4.18
CA LEU A 882 -54.71 -3.38 -4.90
C LEU A 882 -53.76 -4.37 -4.18
N SER A 883 -54.30 -5.28 -3.39
CA SER A 883 -53.49 -6.29 -2.70
C SER A 883 -52.74 -7.16 -3.70
N GLY A 884 -51.44 -7.37 -3.47
CA GLY A 884 -50.56 -8.14 -4.36
C GLY A 884 -50.24 -7.49 -5.71
N ALA A 885 -50.69 -6.25 -5.95
CA ALA A 885 -50.44 -5.56 -7.21
C ALA A 885 -48.95 -5.23 -7.38
N ASP A 886 -48.45 -5.31 -8.62
CA ASP A 886 -47.11 -4.84 -8.95
C ASP A 886 -47.16 -3.36 -9.39
N LEU A 887 -46.72 -2.51 -8.47
CA LEU A 887 -46.57 -1.07 -8.57
C LEU A 887 -45.10 -0.66 -8.40
N SER A 888 -44.17 -1.58 -8.69
CA SER A 888 -42.74 -1.30 -8.63
C SER A 888 -42.38 -0.20 -9.63
N ASP A 889 -41.53 0.74 -9.21
CA ASP A 889 -41.15 1.93 -9.99
C ASP A 889 -42.34 2.79 -10.44
N ALA A 890 -43.50 2.71 -9.78
CA ALA A 890 -44.67 3.50 -10.16
C ALA A 890 -44.52 4.98 -9.78
N TYR A 891 -44.96 5.88 -10.66
CA TYR A 891 -44.98 7.32 -10.40
C TYR A 891 -46.32 7.75 -9.79
N LEU A 892 -46.38 7.75 -8.47
CA LEU A 892 -47.58 8.01 -7.64
C LEU A 892 -47.40 9.27 -6.77
N VAL A 893 -46.63 10.24 -7.26
CA VAL A 893 -46.41 11.53 -6.57
C VAL A 893 -47.75 12.24 -6.36
N SER A 894 -48.00 12.66 -5.12
CA SER A 894 -49.26 13.29 -4.70
C SER A 894 -50.52 12.43 -4.92
N ALA A 895 -50.37 11.11 -5.06
CA ALA A 895 -51.51 10.20 -5.23
C ALA A 895 -52.42 10.19 -4.00
N LYS A 896 -53.74 10.20 -4.23
CA LYS A 896 -54.76 10.09 -3.16
C LYS A 896 -55.16 8.63 -2.98
N LEU A 897 -54.43 7.93 -2.11
CA LEU A 897 -54.56 6.49 -1.83
C LEU A 897 -55.10 6.22 -0.40
N HIS A 898 -55.76 7.21 0.20
CA HIS A 898 -56.33 7.11 1.54
C HIS A 898 -57.27 5.89 1.68
N GLY A 899 -56.98 5.02 2.64
CA GLY A 899 -57.79 3.84 2.95
C GLY A 899 -57.74 2.72 1.91
N PHE A 900 -56.78 2.74 0.98
CA PHE A 900 -56.62 1.67 -0.02
C PHE A 900 -56.08 0.39 0.62
N ASN A 901 -56.48 -0.76 0.08
CA ASN A 901 -55.85 -2.03 0.44
C ASN A 901 -54.70 -2.32 -0.54
N LEU A 902 -53.48 -2.16 -0.06
CA LEU A 902 -52.20 -2.39 -0.75
C LEU A 902 -51.41 -3.52 -0.07
N SER A 903 -52.06 -4.37 0.71
CA SER A 903 -51.37 -5.46 1.41
C SER A 903 -50.71 -6.41 0.41
N HIS A 904 -49.49 -6.88 0.70
CA HIS A 904 -48.69 -7.70 -0.22
C HIS A 904 -48.33 -7.05 -1.56
N ALA A 905 -48.63 -5.77 -1.79
CA ALA A 905 -48.27 -5.09 -3.03
C ALA A 905 -46.74 -4.96 -3.18
N PHE A 906 -46.26 -4.97 -4.42
CA PHE A 906 -44.88 -4.66 -4.76
C PHE A 906 -44.79 -3.19 -5.15
N LEU A 907 -44.17 -2.38 -4.30
CA LEU A 907 -43.97 -0.93 -4.43
C LEU A 907 -42.47 -0.58 -4.41
N PHE A 908 -41.63 -1.54 -4.81
CA PHE A 908 -40.17 -1.36 -4.84
C PHE A 908 -39.81 -0.13 -5.67
N ASN A 909 -39.01 0.79 -5.09
CA ASN A 909 -38.59 2.03 -5.74
C ASN A 909 -39.73 2.92 -6.29
N ALA A 910 -40.97 2.74 -5.82
CA ALA A 910 -42.10 3.58 -6.21
C ALA A 910 -41.91 5.04 -5.74
N LYS A 911 -42.38 6.00 -6.53
CA LYS A 911 -42.34 7.44 -6.20
C LYS A 911 -43.68 7.86 -5.60
N LEU A 912 -43.72 8.03 -4.29
CA LEU A 912 -44.90 8.36 -3.49
C LEU A 912 -44.73 9.71 -2.75
N LEU A 913 -43.83 10.57 -3.23
CA LEU A 913 -43.59 11.92 -2.69
C LEU A 913 -44.93 12.67 -2.54
N ASN A 914 -45.20 13.21 -1.35
CA ASN A 914 -46.46 13.91 -1.01
C ASN A 914 -47.76 13.08 -1.17
N ALA A 915 -47.70 11.76 -1.35
CA ALA A 915 -48.90 10.94 -1.48
C ALA A 915 -49.69 10.87 -0.16
N ASP A 916 -51.02 10.75 -0.26
CA ASP A 916 -51.90 10.49 0.88
C ASP A 916 -52.23 9.00 0.94
N LEU A 917 -51.52 8.28 1.82
CA LEU A 917 -51.70 6.87 2.16
C LEU A 917 -52.35 6.69 3.54
N SER A 918 -52.96 7.74 4.08
CA SER A 918 -53.51 7.67 5.43
C SER A 918 -54.59 6.58 5.53
N ASN A 919 -54.57 5.81 6.62
CA ASN A 919 -55.47 4.67 6.84
C ASN A 919 -55.36 3.53 5.80
N ALA A 920 -54.36 3.54 4.91
CA ALA A 920 -54.16 2.46 3.96
C ALA A 920 -53.66 1.18 4.66
N ASN A 921 -53.95 0.02 4.08
CA ASN A 921 -53.38 -1.25 4.51
C ASN A 921 -52.23 -1.63 3.57
N LEU A 922 -50.99 -1.52 4.06
CA LEU A 922 -49.73 -1.85 3.40
C LEU A 922 -49.04 -3.07 4.07
N SER A 923 -49.78 -3.88 4.82
CA SER A 923 -49.21 -5.01 5.56
C SER A 923 -48.56 -6.00 4.60
N ASN A 924 -47.34 -6.45 4.92
CA ASN A 924 -46.51 -7.34 4.09
C ASN A 924 -46.21 -6.82 2.67
N ALA A 925 -46.43 -5.53 2.39
CA ALA A 925 -46.04 -4.94 1.11
C ALA A 925 -44.52 -4.76 1.03
N ASN A 926 -43.97 -4.77 -0.19
CA ASN A 926 -42.57 -4.44 -0.44
C ASN A 926 -42.45 -3.00 -0.92
N LEU A 927 -42.10 -2.09 -0.02
CA LEU A 927 -41.81 -0.67 -0.26
C LEU A 927 -40.30 -0.38 -0.22
N SER A 928 -39.43 -1.38 -0.33
CA SER A 928 -37.98 -1.14 -0.25
C SER A 928 -37.54 -0.15 -1.33
N LYS A 929 -36.72 0.83 -0.94
CA LYS A 929 -36.29 1.98 -1.78
C LYS A 929 -37.38 2.92 -2.28
N ALA A 930 -38.64 2.75 -1.86
CA ALA A 930 -39.70 3.68 -2.25
C ALA A 930 -39.43 5.07 -1.66
N ASP A 931 -39.82 6.11 -2.40
CA ASP A 931 -39.74 7.49 -1.95
C ASP A 931 -41.10 7.95 -1.43
N LEU A 932 -41.27 7.93 -0.10
CA LEU A 932 -42.44 8.41 0.62
C LEU A 932 -42.16 9.74 1.32
N SER A 933 -41.16 10.51 0.87
CA SER A 933 -40.84 11.81 1.45
C SER A 933 -42.09 12.70 1.46
N LYS A 934 -42.34 13.40 2.58
CA LYS A 934 -43.51 14.27 2.78
C LYS A 934 -44.88 13.59 2.61
N ALA A 935 -44.94 12.26 2.48
CA ALA A 935 -46.20 11.53 2.35
C ALA A 935 -46.97 11.53 3.67
N ASN A 936 -48.30 11.49 3.58
CA ASN A 936 -49.17 11.24 4.73
C ASN A 936 -49.49 9.75 4.80
N VAL A 937 -48.83 9.03 5.70
CA VAL A 937 -49.03 7.59 5.92
C VAL A 937 -49.69 7.35 7.30
N SER A 938 -50.25 8.39 7.92
CA SER A 938 -50.81 8.30 9.28
C SER A 938 -51.93 7.26 9.40
N ASN A 939 -51.94 6.56 10.54
CA ASN A 939 -52.89 5.48 10.85
C ASN A 939 -52.88 4.29 9.87
N ALA A 940 -51.89 4.19 8.97
CA ALA A 940 -51.78 3.05 8.05
C ALA A 940 -51.25 1.78 8.75
N GLY A 941 -51.62 0.63 8.21
CA GLY A 941 -51.09 -0.67 8.64
C GLY A 941 -49.92 -1.11 7.77
N LEU A 942 -48.70 -1.10 8.29
CA LEU A 942 -47.45 -1.49 7.62
C LEU A 942 -46.78 -2.70 8.28
N ARG A 943 -47.54 -3.51 9.01
CA ARG A 943 -47.01 -4.66 9.76
C ARG A 943 -46.28 -5.62 8.81
N LYS A 944 -45.04 -5.97 9.16
CA LYS A 944 -44.14 -6.83 8.35
C LYS A 944 -43.89 -6.34 6.92
N ALA A 945 -44.10 -5.06 6.62
CA ALA A 945 -43.72 -4.49 5.34
C ALA A 945 -42.19 -4.45 5.22
N ASP A 946 -41.68 -4.62 4.00
CA ASP A 946 -40.27 -4.36 3.69
C ASP A 946 -40.14 -2.90 3.26
N LEU A 947 -39.50 -2.11 4.09
CA LEU A 947 -39.26 -0.66 3.96
C LEU A 947 -37.75 -0.37 3.96
N SER A 948 -36.93 -1.39 3.72
CA SER A 948 -35.48 -1.28 3.76
C SER A 948 -35.02 -0.26 2.72
N ASN A 949 -34.12 0.64 3.11
CA ASN A 949 -33.61 1.73 2.25
C ASN A 949 -34.71 2.68 1.71
N ALA A 950 -35.91 2.73 2.28
CA ALA A 950 -36.97 3.65 1.85
C ALA A 950 -36.74 5.08 2.37
N TYR A 951 -37.27 6.07 1.66
CA TYR A 951 -37.16 7.49 2.00
C TYR A 951 -38.46 8.02 2.60
N PHE A 952 -38.37 8.64 3.77
CA PHE A 952 -39.48 9.15 4.58
C PHE A 952 -39.23 10.57 5.08
N THR A 953 -38.28 11.30 4.49
CA THR A 953 -37.93 12.65 4.92
C THR A 953 -39.16 13.54 4.99
N ASP A 954 -39.39 14.17 6.15
CA ASP A 954 -40.56 15.01 6.46
C ASP A 954 -41.94 14.31 6.35
N ALA A 955 -42.01 12.97 6.32
CA ALA A 955 -43.27 12.23 6.20
C ALA A 955 -44.05 12.16 7.53
N ASN A 956 -45.36 11.95 7.44
CA ASN A 956 -46.24 11.76 8.60
C ASN A 956 -46.66 10.28 8.75
N LEU A 957 -46.06 9.61 9.73
CA LEU A 957 -46.33 8.21 10.13
C LEU A 957 -46.97 8.10 11.52
N ARG A 958 -47.64 9.16 12.00
CA ARG A 958 -48.31 9.16 13.30
C ARG A 958 -49.32 8.00 13.40
N ASN A 959 -49.34 7.33 14.56
CA ASN A 959 -50.22 6.19 14.87
C ASN A 959 -50.14 5.02 13.85
N THR A 960 -49.04 4.87 13.12
CA THR A 960 -48.88 3.75 12.17
C THR A 960 -48.58 2.45 12.90
N ASN A 961 -48.99 1.32 12.31
CA ASN A 961 -48.61 0.01 12.79
C ASN A 961 -47.50 -0.58 11.92
N LEU A 962 -46.26 -0.45 12.37
CA LEU A 962 -45.04 -0.95 11.72
C LEU A 962 -44.52 -2.25 12.36
N GLY A 963 -45.28 -2.91 13.24
CA GLY A 963 -44.77 -4.06 13.99
C GLY A 963 -44.13 -5.15 13.11
N GLY A 964 -42.87 -5.52 13.40
CA GLY A 964 -42.10 -6.50 12.64
C GLY A 964 -41.71 -6.08 11.21
N ALA A 965 -41.82 -4.79 10.85
CA ALA A 965 -41.38 -4.27 9.57
C ALA A 965 -39.85 -4.16 9.48
N TYR A 966 -39.32 -4.20 8.26
CA TYR A 966 -37.89 -4.07 7.97
C TYR A 966 -37.61 -2.65 7.47
N LEU A 967 -36.95 -1.83 8.29
CA LEU A 967 -36.56 -0.44 8.00
C LEU A 967 -35.03 -0.24 8.02
N SER A 968 -34.25 -1.30 7.81
CA SER A 968 -32.79 -1.20 7.80
C SER A 968 -32.32 -0.21 6.72
N ASP A 969 -31.40 0.68 7.09
CA ASP A 969 -30.88 1.77 6.24
C ASP A 969 -31.96 2.74 5.69
N ALA A 970 -33.14 2.84 6.31
CA ALA A 970 -34.18 3.78 5.88
C ALA A 970 -33.85 5.25 6.27
N GLU A 971 -34.27 6.21 5.44
CA GLU A 971 -34.08 7.65 5.67
C GLU A 971 -35.36 8.27 6.27
N LEU A 972 -35.39 8.45 7.59
CA LEU A 972 -36.53 8.92 8.40
C LEU A 972 -36.25 10.32 9.02
N LEU A 973 -35.50 11.16 8.31
CA LEU A 973 -35.13 12.51 8.75
C LEU A 973 -36.39 13.38 8.93
N ASN A 974 -36.53 14.02 10.10
CA ASN A 974 -37.69 14.88 10.46
C ASN A 974 -39.06 14.18 10.38
N THR A 975 -39.11 12.85 10.35
CA THR A 975 -40.37 12.11 10.23
C THR A 975 -41.18 12.17 11.53
N ASN A 976 -42.52 12.27 11.42
CA ASN A 976 -43.41 12.15 12.57
C ASN A 976 -43.87 10.70 12.77
N LEU A 977 -43.31 10.01 13.75
CA LEU A 977 -43.62 8.65 14.21
C LEU A 977 -44.33 8.63 15.58
N SER A 978 -44.88 9.76 16.04
CA SER A 978 -45.50 9.83 17.36
C SER A 978 -46.63 8.78 17.52
N ASN A 979 -46.61 8.06 18.65
CA ASN A 979 -47.53 6.97 18.97
C ASN A 979 -47.56 5.81 17.94
N ALA A 980 -46.54 5.67 17.09
CA ALA A 980 -46.43 4.55 16.17
C ALA A 980 -46.06 3.26 16.92
N ASN A 981 -46.55 2.12 16.44
CA ASN A 981 -46.11 0.80 16.88
C ASN A 981 -44.94 0.33 16.00
N LEU A 982 -43.74 0.36 16.54
CA LEU A 982 -42.47 -0.08 15.96
C LEU A 982 -41.92 -1.33 16.69
N SER A 983 -42.76 -2.09 17.38
CA SER A 983 -42.33 -3.31 18.07
C SER A 983 -41.75 -4.35 17.10
N ASP A 984 -40.69 -5.03 17.52
CA ASP A 984 -39.96 -6.05 16.74
C ASP A 984 -39.44 -5.55 15.36
N THR A 985 -39.29 -4.23 15.17
CA THR A 985 -38.81 -3.67 13.89
C THR A 985 -37.30 -3.71 13.76
N ASP A 986 -36.82 -3.87 12.53
CA ASP A 986 -35.39 -3.69 12.18
C ASP A 986 -35.18 -2.25 11.70
N LEU A 987 -34.59 -1.40 12.54
CA LEU A 987 -34.19 -0.02 12.26
C LEU A 987 -32.66 0.11 12.22
N SER A 988 -31.93 -0.99 11.97
CA SER A 988 -30.47 -0.97 12.00
C SER A 988 -29.90 -0.04 10.92
N ASN A 989 -28.95 0.80 11.32
CA ASN A 989 -28.37 1.89 10.52
C ASN A 989 -29.38 2.93 9.95
N ALA A 990 -30.64 2.93 10.38
CA ALA A 990 -31.63 3.89 9.89
C ALA A 990 -31.31 5.32 10.36
N ASN A 991 -31.62 6.31 9.53
CA ASN A 991 -31.43 7.72 9.87
C ASN A 991 -32.73 8.35 10.38
N LEU A 992 -32.85 8.45 11.70
CA LEU A 992 -33.99 9.03 12.44
C LEU A 992 -33.66 10.41 13.02
N SER A 993 -32.69 11.14 12.44
CA SER A 993 -32.27 12.43 12.99
C SER A 993 -33.45 13.43 12.98
N ASN A 994 -33.63 14.15 14.08
CA ASN A 994 -34.77 15.06 14.34
C ASN A 994 -36.17 14.41 14.21
N ALA A 995 -36.29 13.07 14.21
CA ALA A 995 -37.59 12.42 14.13
C ALA A 995 -38.38 12.58 15.43
N ASN A 996 -39.71 12.64 15.33
CA ASN A 996 -40.61 12.64 16.48
C ASN A 996 -41.15 11.22 16.73
N LEU A 997 -40.64 10.56 17.77
CA LEU A 997 -41.00 9.23 18.26
C LEU A 997 -41.74 9.30 19.61
N LEU A 998 -42.35 10.44 19.95
CA LEU A 998 -43.03 10.64 21.23
C LEU A 998 -44.09 9.55 21.47
N ASN A 999 -43.99 8.86 22.61
CA ASN A 999 -44.82 7.71 23.00
C ASN A 999 -44.86 6.55 21.99
N ALA A 1000 -43.84 6.39 21.14
CA ALA A 1000 -43.76 5.25 20.23
C ALA A 1000 -43.45 3.94 20.99
N ASP A 1001 -44.00 2.83 20.50
CA ASP A 1001 -43.68 1.49 21.00
C ASP A 1001 -42.52 0.90 20.20
N LEU A 1002 -41.33 0.83 20.78
CA LEU A 1002 -40.08 0.31 20.21
C LEU A 1002 -39.64 -0.99 20.89
N ASN A 1003 -40.57 -1.72 21.52
CA ASN A 1003 -40.25 -2.96 22.23
C ASN A 1003 -39.59 -3.98 21.30
N ASN A 1004 -38.45 -4.54 21.71
CA ASN A 1004 -37.59 -5.46 20.93
C ASN A 1004 -37.09 -4.89 19.58
N ALA A 1005 -37.16 -3.59 19.33
CA ALA A 1005 -36.67 -3.02 18.07
C ALA A 1005 -35.13 -3.09 17.98
N ASP A 1006 -34.60 -3.37 16.79
CA ASP A 1006 -33.16 -3.30 16.51
C ASP A 1006 -32.79 -1.91 15.97
N LEU A 1007 -32.16 -1.10 16.80
CA LEU A 1007 -31.70 0.26 16.49
C LEU A 1007 -30.16 0.33 16.41
N ARG A 1008 -29.49 -0.80 16.18
CA ARG A 1008 -28.01 -0.81 16.16
C ARG A 1008 -27.50 0.15 15.09
N LYS A 1009 -26.55 1.01 15.50
CA LYS A 1009 -25.95 2.04 14.64
C LYS A 1009 -26.94 3.03 14.04
N ALA A 1010 -28.17 3.12 14.52
CA ALA A 1010 -29.14 4.10 14.03
C ALA A 1010 -28.68 5.53 14.36
N HIS A 1011 -29.01 6.49 13.49
CA HIS A 1011 -28.74 7.91 13.72
C HIS A 1011 -29.97 8.58 14.33
N LEU A 1012 -29.93 8.92 15.61
CA LEU A 1012 -31.04 9.48 16.39
C LEU A 1012 -30.73 10.89 16.90
N LYS A 1013 -29.82 11.61 16.22
CA LYS A 1013 -29.42 12.95 16.67
C LYS A 1013 -30.64 13.89 16.74
N ASN A 1014 -30.83 14.57 17.86
CA ASN A 1014 -31.98 15.44 18.15
C ASN A 1014 -33.38 14.76 18.04
N ALA A 1015 -33.46 13.43 18.05
CA ALA A 1015 -34.76 12.76 17.97
C ALA A 1015 -35.54 12.92 19.29
N ASP A 1016 -36.87 13.04 19.21
CA ASP A 1016 -37.76 13.08 20.38
C ASP A 1016 -38.35 11.70 20.65
N LEU A 1017 -37.81 10.98 21.63
CA LEU A 1017 -38.29 9.69 22.12
C LEU A 1017 -38.97 9.81 23.49
N GLY A 1018 -39.48 10.99 23.85
CA GLY A 1018 -40.14 11.19 25.14
C GLY A 1018 -41.30 10.20 25.36
N GLY A 1019 -41.30 9.50 26.49
CA GLY A 1019 -42.32 8.49 26.83
C GLY A 1019 -42.32 7.24 25.96
N ALA A 1020 -41.31 7.02 25.10
CA ALA A 1020 -41.24 5.84 24.25
C ALA A 1020 -40.98 4.55 25.06
N ASP A 1021 -41.54 3.43 24.60
CA ASP A 1021 -41.30 2.10 25.17
C ASP A 1021 -40.11 1.43 24.45
N LEU A 1022 -38.93 1.44 25.06
CA LEU A 1022 -37.68 0.87 24.51
C LEU A 1022 -37.31 -0.47 25.16
N ARG A 1023 -38.28 -1.19 25.73
CA ARG A 1023 -38.01 -2.46 26.42
C ARG A 1023 -37.34 -3.47 25.49
N ASN A 1024 -36.22 -4.03 25.93
CA ASN A 1024 -35.36 -4.94 25.15
C ASN A 1024 -34.85 -4.40 23.79
N ALA A 1025 -34.98 -3.10 23.53
CA ALA A 1025 -34.51 -2.52 22.28
C ALA A 1025 -32.97 -2.54 22.20
N ASN A 1026 -32.43 -2.71 21.00
CA ASN A 1026 -30.99 -2.75 20.78
C ASN A 1026 -30.47 -1.43 20.21
N LEU A 1027 -29.99 -0.53 21.06
CA LEU A 1027 -29.42 0.78 20.69
C LEU A 1027 -27.88 0.72 20.55
N GLY A 1028 -27.29 -0.46 20.39
CA GLY A 1028 -25.84 -0.61 20.37
C GLY A 1028 -25.18 0.22 19.26
N ARG A 1029 -24.19 1.05 19.60
CA ARG A 1029 -23.52 2.00 18.69
C ARG A 1029 -24.44 3.05 18.05
N ALA A 1030 -25.66 3.24 18.56
CA ALA A 1030 -26.56 4.28 18.06
C ALA A 1030 -26.03 5.69 18.40
N ASN A 1031 -26.28 6.65 17.52
CA ASN A 1031 -25.94 8.05 17.75
C ASN A 1031 -27.14 8.78 18.37
N LEU A 1032 -27.11 8.99 19.69
CA LEU A 1032 -28.19 9.64 20.46
C LEU A 1032 -27.88 11.09 20.84
N ILE A 1033 -26.95 11.74 20.14
CA ILE A 1033 -26.51 13.11 20.46
C ILE A 1033 -27.73 14.04 20.50
N ASP A 1034 -27.91 14.77 21.60
CA ASP A 1034 -28.99 15.72 21.84
C ASP A 1034 -30.42 15.13 21.71
N ALA A 1035 -30.57 13.80 21.75
CA ALA A 1035 -31.89 13.14 21.73
C ALA A 1035 -32.64 13.32 23.06
N ASP A 1036 -33.97 13.40 23.01
CA ASP A 1036 -34.85 13.46 24.17
C ASP A 1036 -35.39 12.06 24.50
N LEU A 1037 -35.02 11.50 25.64
CA LEU A 1037 -35.51 10.21 26.15
C LEU A 1037 -36.25 10.39 27.49
N ARG A 1038 -36.80 11.59 27.75
CA ARG A 1038 -37.47 11.84 29.03
C ARG A 1038 -38.67 10.91 29.20
N ASN A 1039 -38.78 10.30 30.37
CA ASN A 1039 -39.84 9.33 30.70
C ASN A 1039 -39.90 8.09 29.79
N ALA A 1040 -38.86 7.82 28.98
CA ALA A 1040 -38.81 6.61 28.17
C ALA A 1040 -38.54 5.38 29.06
N ASN A 1041 -39.11 4.23 28.70
CA ASN A 1041 -38.89 2.97 29.42
C ASN A 1041 -37.72 2.18 28.80
N LEU A 1042 -36.61 2.08 29.52
CA LEU A 1042 -35.35 1.48 29.04
C LEU A 1042 -35.07 0.09 29.66
N ASP A 1043 -36.08 -0.60 30.21
CA ASP A 1043 -35.89 -1.93 30.80
C ASP A 1043 -35.25 -2.89 29.79
N ARG A 1044 -34.04 -3.39 30.13
CA ARG A 1044 -33.22 -4.29 29.30
C ARG A 1044 -32.81 -3.75 27.92
N ALA A 1045 -32.92 -2.45 27.68
CA ALA A 1045 -32.38 -1.84 26.46
C ALA A 1045 -30.84 -1.98 26.43
N ASN A 1046 -30.28 -2.30 25.26
CA ASN A 1046 -28.84 -2.38 25.07
C ASN A 1046 -28.27 -1.03 24.59
N LEU A 1047 -27.44 -0.38 25.41
CA LEU A 1047 -26.80 0.92 25.10
C LEU A 1047 -25.28 0.81 24.82
N ILE A 1048 -24.75 -0.41 24.64
CA ILE A 1048 -23.31 -0.63 24.43
C ILE A 1048 -22.79 0.21 23.27
N ASP A 1049 -21.72 0.98 23.51
CA ASP A 1049 -21.07 1.88 22.55
C ASP A 1049 -21.98 2.99 21.96
N ALA A 1050 -23.20 3.20 22.47
CA ALA A 1050 -24.07 4.30 21.99
C ALA A 1050 -23.51 5.67 22.41
N THR A 1051 -23.66 6.71 21.59
CA THR A 1051 -23.14 8.05 21.93
C THR A 1051 -24.20 8.90 22.61
N LEU A 1052 -23.97 9.31 23.87
CA LEU A 1052 -24.97 10.00 24.71
C LEU A 1052 -24.71 11.50 24.97
N ILE A 1053 -23.96 12.18 24.11
CA ILE A 1053 -23.65 13.61 24.32
C ILE A 1053 -24.95 14.44 24.29
N GLY A 1054 -25.24 15.18 25.36
CA GLY A 1054 -26.40 16.08 25.42
C GLY A 1054 -27.77 15.39 25.50
N THR A 1055 -27.80 14.06 25.45
CA THR A 1055 -29.01 13.24 25.53
C THR A 1055 -29.76 13.49 26.84
N ASP A 1056 -31.08 13.64 26.79
CA ASP A 1056 -31.91 13.90 27.97
C ASP A 1056 -32.59 12.63 28.48
N LEU A 1057 -32.07 12.07 29.58
CA LEU A 1057 -32.57 10.83 30.21
C LEU A 1057 -33.34 11.11 31.51
N ARG A 1058 -33.77 12.36 31.75
CA ARG A 1058 -34.52 12.71 32.97
C ARG A 1058 -35.89 12.04 33.02
N GLY A 1059 -36.23 11.43 34.14
CA GLY A 1059 -37.45 10.66 34.33
C GLY A 1059 -37.48 9.32 33.60
N ALA A 1060 -36.41 8.90 32.91
CA ALA A 1060 -36.39 7.62 32.22
C ALA A 1060 -36.60 6.45 33.19
N GLU A 1061 -37.50 5.54 32.84
CA GLU A 1061 -37.89 4.41 33.68
C GLU A 1061 -36.96 3.21 33.45
N ASN A 1062 -36.67 2.47 34.53
CA ASN A 1062 -35.89 1.22 34.50
C ASN A 1062 -34.46 1.34 33.92
N LEU A 1063 -33.89 2.55 33.94
CA LEU A 1063 -32.51 2.79 33.54
C LEU A 1063 -31.53 2.32 34.63
N THR A 1064 -30.54 1.51 34.26
CA THR A 1064 -29.50 1.00 35.18
C THR A 1064 -28.16 1.70 34.97
N LEU A 1065 -27.31 1.67 36.01
CA LEU A 1065 -25.95 2.25 35.94
C LEU A 1065 -25.07 1.53 34.90
N GLU A 1066 -25.24 0.21 34.75
CA GLU A 1066 -24.46 -0.60 33.81
C GLU A 1066 -24.79 -0.25 32.36
N GLN A 1067 -26.09 -0.13 32.03
CA GLN A 1067 -26.52 0.29 30.69
C GLN A 1067 -25.90 1.64 30.31
N VAL A 1068 -25.96 2.63 31.21
CA VAL A 1068 -25.40 3.96 30.96
C VAL A 1068 -23.89 3.93 30.79
N LYS A 1069 -23.16 3.23 31.67
CA LYS A 1069 -21.69 3.14 31.62
C LYS A 1069 -21.15 2.33 30.44
N SER A 1070 -21.99 1.51 29.81
CA SER A 1070 -21.63 0.78 28.59
C SER A 1070 -21.64 1.68 27.33
N ALA A 1071 -22.24 2.87 27.43
CA ALA A 1071 -22.31 3.84 26.35
C ALA A 1071 -21.06 4.73 26.30
N GLN A 1072 -20.86 5.46 25.20
CA GLN A 1072 -19.80 6.45 25.04
C GLN A 1072 -20.27 7.83 25.49
N LEU A 1073 -19.37 8.56 26.15
CA LEU A 1073 -19.57 9.97 26.56
C LEU A 1073 -20.84 10.17 27.40
N TRP A 1074 -21.20 9.15 28.19
CA TRP A 1074 -22.38 9.12 29.04
C TRP A 1074 -22.35 10.20 30.12
N GLU A 1075 -21.16 10.70 30.51
CA GLU A 1075 -21.01 11.79 31.48
C GLU A 1075 -21.61 13.12 30.98
N GLN A 1076 -21.75 13.27 29.66
CA GLN A 1076 -22.26 14.48 29.01
C GLN A 1076 -23.78 14.45 28.77
N ALA A 1077 -24.48 13.39 29.22
CA ALA A 1077 -25.94 13.32 29.18
C ALA A 1077 -26.58 13.99 30.40
N LYS A 1078 -27.89 14.27 30.30
CA LYS A 1078 -28.71 14.86 31.37
C LYS A 1078 -29.48 13.76 32.10
N TYR A 1079 -29.42 13.77 33.42
CA TYR A 1079 -30.05 12.77 34.28
C TYR A 1079 -30.82 13.46 35.40
N ASP A 1080 -31.71 12.73 36.07
CA ASP A 1080 -32.28 13.21 37.35
C ASP A 1080 -31.18 13.33 38.40
N GLU A 1081 -31.28 14.32 39.30
CA GLU A 1081 -30.26 14.60 40.32
C GLU A 1081 -29.92 13.36 41.16
N ASP A 1082 -30.93 12.58 41.57
CA ASP A 1082 -30.73 11.36 42.35
C ASP A 1082 -29.96 10.27 41.57
N PHE A 1083 -30.20 10.15 40.27
CA PHE A 1083 -29.51 9.18 39.42
C PHE A 1083 -28.09 9.65 39.06
N ARG A 1084 -27.93 10.96 38.81
CA ARG A 1084 -26.65 11.63 38.59
C ARG A 1084 -25.70 11.43 39.77
N ALA A 1085 -26.22 11.51 41.01
CA ALA A 1085 -25.48 11.21 42.22
C ALA A 1085 -25.01 9.75 42.27
N LYS A 1086 -25.85 8.78 41.87
CA LYS A 1086 -25.48 7.34 41.78
C LYS A 1086 -24.41 7.07 40.73
N LEU A 1087 -24.31 7.89 39.68
CA LEU A 1087 -23.26 7.82 38.66
C LEU A 1087 -21.92 8.40 39.13
N GLY A 1088 -21.89 9.14 40.24
CA GLY A 1088 -20.69 9.82 40.75
C GLY A 1088 -20.40 11.17 40.08
N LEU A 1089 -21.40 11.78 39.43
CA LEU A 1089 -21.27 13.08 38.77
C LEU A 1089 -21.59 14.22 39.75
N LEU A 1090 -20.90 15.36 39.61
CA LEU A 1090 -21.20 16.58 40.36
C LEU A 1090 -22.61 17.11 40.05
N PRO A 1091 -23.29 17.80 40.98
CA PRO A 1091 -24.62 18.39 40.76
C PRO A 1091 -24.64 19.24 39.48
N SER A 1092 -25.78 19.29 38.79
CA SER A 1092 -25.92 20.10 37.58
C SER A 1092 -25.64 21.59 37.89
N PRO A 1093 -24.90 22.32 37.02
CA PRO A 1093 -24.63 23.75 37.21
C PRO A 1093 -25.88 24.65 37.12
N ASP A 1094 -27.05 24.10 36.77
CA ASP A 1094 -28.33 24.82 36.70
C ASP A 1094 -29.07 24.92 38.06
N LYS A 1095 -28.33 25.01 39.18
CA LYS A 1095 -28.86 25.35 40.50
C LYS A 1095 -28.15 26.54 41.13
#